data_AF-A0A368DEU0-F1
#
_entry.id   AF-A0A368DEU0-F1
#
_cell.length_a   1.000
_cell.length_b   1.000
_cell.length_c   1.000
_cell.angle_alpha   90.00
_cell.angle_beta   90.00
_cell.angle_gamma   90.00
#
_symmetry.space_group_name_H-M   'P 1'
#
loop_
_entity.id
_entity.type
_entity.pdbx_description
1 polymer ?
#
loop_
_entity_poly.entity_id
_entity_poly.type
_entity_poly.pdbx_seq_one_letter_code
_entity_poly.pdbx_strand_id
1 'polypeptide(L)'
;MKKILSIFFTLLCLINFSQKRSDINYLNGEWDIIYDYDNSGKNKKYNSDEGFSNGEIEKIQVPSVWERFKKDYEGVVYYRKRFKIDKSKKDKKIHLNFNASNYITEVFVNNNSVGYHEGGFTPFNFNIEHVVDFEKDNTLIVKVIGPITIQDKVIDGIGQMETPQWRGSYTGGIWQDVFLSYTGQTHVKDVFINANHNNGDVKVNTEIINGLGDGLYRLVSKVNDSNKSEELIELKNSNLNVINITDIQVNNHKLWSPKNPFIYDIKIILEKVEIVQNDTIYYKLDEVNEKFGFREFTVKKNKFYLNNEPIYLKAVFFEGLYPVKLSYPDSKEMMIKEILMAKKAGFNMIRPWRKPPPKEWLHLADSIGVLTVGSMAIECMDMPIETAYLPKRVENEITESILRDRNHPSIVQWELFNEIRRPVLANMLKPMSLKARELDPTRLILDESGGWAEGANLYLPYSTQAFKFNDIHNYPGPNINNNKFDGFLTIGNTKEENKLMGLNARTPGRNVVPNIPSYVSEIGYGSLPDLEENELEFINKGNPITYPYLYHLRFNKEIKEKLNETGLIKLFKNASSFYKKQQEIHGIANKRMLEAIRSNDNVIGYCVHALTAGDWIIGAGLLDLWRNPKGLAYELTKEGNLPKIAVLRTNKRNYFKGEAVHISSSIINESKDQKNEVRLFVNKLLKNKKELIYNNQNIYDVKNGINEIEKINLGNDLEAGEYEIKISLIKDNREEYSTSIKFNIFFIDRRQKNLDVAVVKNDKKLINFFKKYNINYELFSDKTNINKTLIVNESDTDFYSSKDGNIIQRNNEEKSIDYNDLMEKVNNFTFKGGNVVFLKIPGKTRKRIGPNLTFVADGVDYLPSKPIKNISQGLWDGILHINSKHPFFNELPVNVNMSGIYENIAPTISLRNFKGKNIVQTIAFDRIPDGNILKRNYIGSGEVWSGSDLSIVKYGKGKMVLSTLKLIENINYDPVSEMVLLNIINYFR
;
A
#
# COMPACT_ATOMS: atom_id res chain seq x y z
N MET A 1 2.02 20.19 -60.05
CA MET A 1 1.13 21.33 -60.40
C MET A 1 -0.32 20.83 -60.28
N LYS A 2 -1.27 21.34 -59.51
CA LYS A 2 -1.45 22.48 -58.57
C LYS A 2 -2.56 22.00 -57.58
N LYS A 3 -2.26 21.94 -56.27
CA LYS A 3 -2.73 22.81 -55.14
C LYS A 3 -4.22 22.65 -54.75
N ILE A 4 -4.53 22.04 -53.59
CA ILE A 4 -4.70 22.57 -52.20
C ILE A 4 -6.17 22.89 -51.90
N LEU A 5 -6.79 22.16 -50.94
CA LEU A 5 -7.31 22.67 -49.65
C LEU A 5 -7.96 21.50 -48.87
N SER A 6 -7.17 20.73 -48.14
CA SER A 6 -7.68 19.97 -46.99
C SER A 6 -7.54 20.86 -45.77
N ILE A 7 -8.67 21.37 -45.27
CA ILE A 7 -8.74 22.05 -43.97
C ILE A 7 -8.63 20.96 -42.91
N PHE A 8 -7.45 20.84 -42.31
CA PHE A 8 -7.25 20.13 -41.06
C PHE A 8 -7.97 20.92 -39.96
N PHE A 9 -9.17 20.49 -39.57
CA PHE A 9 -9.75 20.90 -38.30
C PHE A 9 -8.96 20.19 -37.18
N THR A 10 -8.00 20.89 -36.60
CA THR A 10 -7.43 20.50 -35.32
C THR A 10 -8.48 20.82 -34.26
N LEU A 11 -9.22 19.82 -33.80
CA LEU A 11 -10.06 19.94 -32.61
C LEU A 11 -9.11 20.11 -31.40
N LEU A 12 -8.97 21.35 -30.94
CA LEU A 12 -8.23 21.70 -29.74
C LEU A 12 -9.10 21.41 -28.52
N CYS A 13 -8.85 20.29 -27.86
CA CYS A 13 -9.21 20.13 -26.46
C CYS A 13 -8.28 21.02 -25.66
N LEU A 14 -8.86 21.95 -24.90
CA LEU A 14 -8.10 22.72 -23.92
C LEU A 14 -8.01 21.88 -22.66
N ILE A 15 -6.78 21.53 -22.26
CA ILE A 15 -6.50 20.98 -20.94
C ILE A 15 -7.02 22.00 -19.93
N ASN A 16 -7.91 21.57 -19.04
CA ASN A 16 -8.48 22.46 -18.03
C ASN A 16 -7.57 22.47 -16.82
N PHE A 17 -7.32 23.66 -16.30
CA PHE A 17 -6.58 23.81 -15.07
C PHE A 17 -7.56 24.05 -13.92
N SER A 18 -7.09 23.75 -12.72
CA SER A 18 -7.86 23.53 -11.50
C SER A 18 -8.71 24.72 -11.02
N GLN A 19 -8.66 25.88 -11.66
CA GLN A 19 -9.05 27.14 -11.05
C GLN A 19 -10.55 27.29 -10.79
N LYS A 20 -10.88 27.81 -9.60
CA LYS A 20 -12.28 27.99 -9.21
C LYS A 20 -12.84 29.30 -9.76
N ARG A 21 -13.89 29.18 -10.57
CA ARG A 21 -14.74 30.29 -11.02
C ARG A 21 -16.03 30.35 -10.21
N SER A 22 -16.63 31.54 -10.10
CA SER A 22 -17.84 31.76 -9.31
C SER A 22 -19.14 31.45 -10.05
N ASP A 23 -19.14 31.53 -11.38
CA ASP A 23 -20.32 31.38 -12.24
C ASP A 23 -20.32 29.98 -12.89
N ILE A 24 -20.90 29.02 -12.16
CA ILE A 24 -20.95 27.59 -12.52
C ILE A 24 -22.39 27.09 -12.52
N ASN A 25 -22.74 26.28 -13.52
CA ASN A 25 -24.02 25.55 -13.58
C ASN A 25 -23.76 24.04 -13.71
N TYR A 26 -24.02 23.28 -12.64
CA TYR A 26 -23.79 21.84 -12.62
C TYR A 26 -24.83 21.09 -13.47
N LEU A 27 -24.34 20.16 -14.30
CA LEU A 27 -25.15 19.24 -15.09
C LEU A 27 -25.29 17.86 -14.42
N ASN A 28 -24.91 17.75 -13.15
CA ASN A 28 -25.01 16.53 -12.35
C ASN A 28 -26.46 16.05 -12.14
N GLY A 29 -26.61 14.86 -11.54
CA GLY A 29 -27.87 14.21 -11.23
C GLY A 29 -28.19 13.06 -12.18
N GLU A 30 -29.46 12.80 -12.45
CA GLU A 30 -29.87 11.71 -13.33
C GLU A 30 -29.60 12.04 -14.81
N TRP A 31 -29.01 11.08 -15.51
CA TRP A 31 -28.75 11.07 -16.96
C TRP A 31 -29.35 9.80 -17.56
N ASP A 32 -29.67 9.86 -18.85
CA ASP A 32 -29.97 8.68 -19.65
C ASP A 32 -28.64 8.00 -20.05
N ILE A 33 -28.63 6.67 -20.13
CA ILE A 33 -27.45 5.90 -20.56
C ILE A 33 -27.84 4.72 -21.45
N ILE A 34 -27.01 4.42 -22.45
CA ILE A 34 -27.05 3.19 -23.25
C ILE A 34 -25.72 2.46 -23.03
N TYR A 35 -25.79 1.18 -22.67
CA TYR A 35 -24.63 0.29 -22.62
C TYR A 35 -24.46 -0.40 -23.98
N ASP A 36 -23.44 -0.02 -24.76
CA ASP A 36 -23.22 -0.50 -26.12
C ASP A 36 -22.27 -1.71 -26.12
N TYR A 37 -22.79 -2.88 -25.75
CA TYR A 37 -22.03 -4.13 -25.62
C TYR A 37 -21.28 -4.54 -26.89
N ASP A 38 -21.87 -4.30 -28.06
CA ASP A 38 -21.34 -4.71 -29.36
C ASP A 38 -20.51 -3.61 -30.06
N ASN A 39 -20.29 -2.46 -29.40
CA ASN A 39 -19.68 -1.26 -30.00
C ASN A 39 -20.36 -0.87 -31.34
N SER A 40 -21.68 -0.98 -31.39
CA SER A 40 -22.52 -0.76 -32.58
C SER A 40 -23.09 0.66 -32.66
N GLY A 41 -22.88 1.48 -31.62
CA GLY A 41 -23.50 2.80 -31.44
C GLY A 41 -23.14 3.81 -32.53
N LYS A 42 -21.97 3.69 -33.16
CA LYS A 42 -21.61 4.45 -34.36
C LYS A 42 -22.56 4.16 -35.52
N ASN A 43 -22.85 2.88 -35.78
CA ASN A 43 -23.75 2.44 -36.84
C ASN A 43 -25.21 2.81 -36.53
N LYS A 44 -25.60 2.70 -35.25
CA LYS A 44 -26.95 3.04 -34.76
C LYS A 44 -27.15 4.54 -34.49
N LYS A 45 -26.12 5.37 -34.71
CA LYS A 45 -26.12 6.83 -34.51
C LYS A 45 -26.51 7.28 -33.11
N TYR A 46 -26.08 6.55 -32.07
CA TYR A 46 -26.32 6.91 -30.67
C TYR A 46 -25.68 8.25 -30.25
N ASN A 47 -24.81 8.82 -31.08
CA ASN A 47 -24.28 10.19 -30.93
C ASN A 47 -25.25 11.31 -31.38
N SER A 48 -26.48 10.97 -31.78
CA SER A 48 -27.54 11.92 -32.14
C SER A 48 -28.79 11.69 -31.27
N ASP A 49 -29.60 12.72 -31.02
CA ASP A 49 -30.78 12.59 -30.16
C ASP A 49 -31.80 11.58 -30.72
N GLU A 50 -31.97 11.54 -32.05
CA GLU A 50 -32.83 10.56 -32.73
C GLU A 50 -32.28 9.14 -32.59
N GLY A 51 -31.01 8.91 -32.93
CA GLY A 51 -30.41 7.58 -32.83
C GLY A 51 -30.34 7.07 -31.40
N PHE A 52 -29.99 7.94 -30.44
CA PHE A 52 -30.00 7.61 -29.01
C PHE A 52 -31.40 7.18 -28.56
N SER A 53 -32.45 7.86 -29.03
CA SER A 53 -33.84 7.52 -28.69
C SER A 53 -34.30 6.16 -29.21
N ASN A 54 -33.56 5.56 -30.16
CA ASN A 54 -33.80 4.21 -30.67
C ASN A 54 -33.02 3.11 -29.91
N GLY A 55 -32.24 3.48 -28.90
CA GLY A 55 -31.46 2.54 -28.08
C GLY A 55 -32.23 2.02 -26.85
N GLU A 56 -31.61 1.05 -26.17
CA GLU A 56 -32.07 0.59 -24.85
C GLU A 56 -31.60 1.58 -23.77
N ILE A 57 -32.49 2.52 -23.40
CA ILE A 57 -32.18 3.60 -22.48
C ILE A 57 -32.42 3.17 -21.04
N GLU A 58 -31.38 3.30 -20.21
CA GLU A 58 -31.40 3.17 -18.76
C GLU A 58 -31.09 4.52 -18.09
N LYS A 59 -31.12 4.54 -16.75
CA LYS A 59 -30.80 5.73 -15.94
C LYS A 59 -29.53 5.52 -15.12
N ILE A 60 -28.76 6.59 -14.98
CA ILE A 60 -27.55 6.63 -14.14
C ILE A 60 -27.42 7.98 -13.45
N GLN A 61 -26.85 7.99 -12.25
CA GLN A 61 -26.46 9.24 -11.59
C GLN A 61 -25.08 9.67 -12.07
N VAL A 62 -24.91 10.91 -12.48
CA VAL A 62 -23.62 11.52 -12.81
C VAL A 62 -23.33 12.63 -11.80
N PRO A 63 -22.16 12.63 -11.12
CA PRO A 63 -21.07 11.68 -11.27
C PRO A 63 -21.35 10.29 -10.67
N SER A 64 -20.94 9.25 -11.40
CA SER A 64 -20.84 7.89 -10.87
C SER A 64 -19.95 7.04 -11.75
N VAL A 65 -19.36 6.03 -11.14
CA VAL A 65 -18.83 4.88 -11.85
C VAL A 65 -19.99 3.97 -12.28
N TRP A 66 -19.96 3.42 -13.50
CA TRP A 66 -21.04 2.57 -14.02
C TRP A 66 -21.15 1.20 -13.34
N GLU A 67 -20.13 0.82 -12.57
CA GLU A 67 -19.96 -0.40 -11.78
C GLU A 67 -21.03 -0.54 -10.70
N ARG A 68 -21.57 0.61 -10.30
CA ARG A 68 -22.70 0.70 -9.36
C ARG A 68 -24.02 0.30 -10.00
N PHE A 69 -24.09 0.21 -11.33
CA PHE A 69 -25.30 -0.06 -12.10
C PHE A 69 -25.19 -1.33 -12.94
N LYS A 70 -24.00 -1.65 -13.46
CA LYS A 70 -23.71 -2.87 -14.21
C LYS A 70 -22.47 -3.58 -13.68
N LYS A 71 -22.64 -4.83 -13.31
CA LYS A 71 -21.56 -5.70 -12.84
C LYS A 71 -20.65 -6.08 -13.99
N ASP A 72 -19.33 -5.93 -13.79
CA ASP A 72 -18.27 -6.37 -14.72
C ASP A 72 -18.36 -5.78 -16.14
N TYR A 73 -19.03 -4.63 -16.28
CA TYR A 73 -19.16 -3.96 -17.57
C TYR A 73 -17.87 -3.23 -17.95
N GLU A 74 -17.24 -3.63 -19.05
CA GLU A 74 -16.17 -2.91 -19.72
C GLU A 74 -16.64 -2.64 -21.14
N GLY A 75 -16.41 -1.46 -21.71
CA GLY A 75 -16.85 -1.19 -23.09
C GLY A 75 -17.19 0.26 -23.36
N VAL A 76 -18.24 0.46 -24.16
CA VAL A 76 -18.67 1.76 -24.66
C VAL A 76 -20.04 2.09 -24.11
N VAL A 77 -20.17 3.27 -23.52
CA VAL A 77 -21.48 3.79 -23.12
C VAL A 77 -21.76 5.10 -23.81
N TYR A 78 -23.04 5.38 -24.05
CA TYR A 78 -23.51 6.70 -24.47
C TYR A 78 -24.38 7.26 -23.36
N TYR A 79 -24.07 8.46 -22.89
CA TYR A 79 -24.88 9.21 -21.94
C TYR A 79 -25.67 10.30 -22.67
N ARG A 80 -26.85 10.66 -22.16
CA ARG A 80 -27.61 11.84 -22.63
C ARG A 80 -28.15 12.68 -21.48
N LYS A 81 -28.01 14.00 -21.61
CA LYS A 81 -28.56 15.01 -20.70
C LYS A 81 -29.15 16.18 -21.47
N ARG A 82 -30.32 16.64 -21.06
CA ARG A 82 -30.89 17.91 -21.54
C ARG A 82 -30.60 19.03 -20.56
N PHE A 83 -30.33 20.23 -21.06
CA PHE A 83 -30.01 21.39 -20.24
C PHE A 83 -30.38 22.70 -20.93
N LYS A 84 -30.58 23.76 -20.14
CA LYS A 84 -30.84 25.12 -20.63
C LYS A 84 -29.66 26.02 -20.36
N ILE A 85 -29.47 27.02 -21.22
CA ILE A 85 -28.52 28.10 -21.02
C ILE A 85 -29.29 29.41 -20.99
N ASP A 86 -28.97 30.26 -20.02
CA ASP A 86 -29.55 31.59 -19.91
C ASP A 86 -29.07 32.48 -21.08
N LYS A 87 -29.99 33.20 -21.73
CA LYS A 87 -29.69 34.12 -22.84
C LYS A 87 -28.69 35.21 -22.48
N SER A 88 -28.59 35.59 -21.21
CA SER A 88 -27.59 36.55 -20.70
C SER A 88 -26.14 36.08 -20.92
N LYS A 89 -25.93 34.80 -21.26
CA LYS A 89 -24.60 34.22 -21.54
C LYS A 89 -24.23 34.24 -23.02
N LYS A 90 -25.07 34.79 -23.92
CA LYS A 90 -24.87 34.75 -25.38
C LYS A 90 -23.52 35.31 -25.86
N ASP A 91 -23.00 36.33 -25.17
CA ASP A 91 -21.72 36.97 -25.53
C ASP A 91 -20.52 36.44 -24.71
N LYS A 92 -20.70 35.33 -23.98
CA LYS A 92 -19.66 34.67 -23.18
C LYS A 92 -19.15 33.42 -23.87
N LYS A 93 -17.88 33.08 -23.63
CA LYS A 93 -17.40 31.70 -23.84
C LYS A 93 -18.15 30.78 -22.89
N ILE A 94 -18.64 29.66 -23.41
CA ILE A 94 -19.38 28.66 -22.64
C ILE A 94 -18.54 27.38 -22.63
N HIS A 95 -17.95 27.09 -21.48
CA HIS A 95 -17.12 25.90 -21.30
C HIS A 95 -17.96 24.78 -20.70
N LEU A 96 -18.01 23.63 -21.38
CA LEU A 96 -18.52 22.39 -20.83
C LEU A 96 -17.36 21.63 -20.19
N ASN A 97 -17.36 21.53 -18.87
CA ASN A 97 -16.27 20.98 -18.08
C ASN A 97 -16.62 19.59 -17.56
N PHE A 98 -15.62 18.72 -17.57
CA PHE A 98 -15.63 17.42 -16.90
C PHE A 98 -14.49 17.40 -15.90
N ASN A 99 -14.78 17.11 -14.64
CA ASN A 99 -13.71 16.96 -13.64
C ASN A 99 -12.89 15.67 -13.85
N ALA A 100 -13.53 14.60 -14.30
CA ALA A 100 -12.88 13.37 -14.78
C ALA A 100 -13.92 12.44 -15.44
N SER A 101 -13.53 11.77 -16.53
CA SER A 101 -14.32 10.74 -17.22
C SER A 101 -13.36 9.73 -17.81
N ASN A 102 -13.53 8.44 -17.53
CA ASN A 102 -12.53 7.42 -17.85
C ASN A 102 -13.04 6.43 -18.92
N TYR A 103 -12.39 6.28 -20.09
CA TYR A 103 -11.10 6.84 -20.51
C TYR A 103 -11.21 7.78 -21.72
N ILE A 104 -11.65 7.28 -22.88
CA ILE A 104 -11.85 8.16 -24.06
C ILE A 104 -13.27 8.71 -24.01
N THR A 105 -13.39 10.04 -23.96
CA THR A 105 -14.68 10.75 -23.85
C THR A 105 -14.91 11.59 -25.08
N GLU A 106 -15.87 11.21 -25.93
CA GLU A 106 -16.30 11.99 -27.10
C GLU A 106 -17.61 12.73 -26.80
N VAL A 107 -17.68 14.02 -27.16
CA VAL A 107 -18.79 14.90 -26.75
C VAL A 107 -19.53 15.47 -27.95
N PHE A 108 -20.87 15.46 -27.86
CA PHE A 108 -21.78 15.99 -28.86
C PHE A 108 -22.81 16.92 -28.20
N VAL A 109 -23.05 18.09 -28.79
CA VAL A 109 -24.08 19.04 -28.36
C VAL A 109 -24.98 19.36 -29.55
N ASN A 110 -26.29 19.17 -29.39
CA ASN A 110 -27.29 19.37 -30.43
C ASN A 110 -26.92 18.66 -31.75
N ASN A 111 -26.49 17.39 -31.65
CA ASN A 111 -26.02 16.53 -32.75
C ASN A 111 -24.70 16.96 -33.41
N ASN A 112 -24.02 18.01 -32.94
CA ASN A 112 -22.71 18.44 -33.43
C ASN A 112 -21.60 17.85 -32.57
N SER A 113 -20.54 17.32 -33.20
CA SER A 113 -19.34 16.90 -32.47
C SER A 113 -18.59 18.12 -31.95
N VAL A 114 -18.23 18.09 -30.67
CA VAL A 114 -17.56 19.19 -29.97
C VAL A 114 -16.08 18.87 -29.72
N GLY A 115 -15.74 17.59 -29.53
CA GLY A 115 -14.37 17.15 -29.27
C GLY A 115 -14.28 15.82 -28.54
N TYR A 116 -13.05 15.40 -28.24
CA TYR A 116 -12.81 14.22 -27.43
C TYR A 116 -11.60 14.39 -26.49
N HIS A 117 -11.65 13.80 -25.29
CA HIS A 117 -10.50 13.73 -24.38
C HIS A 117 -10.05 12.28 -24.20
N GLU A 118 -8.75 12.08 -24.02
CA GLU A 118 -8.14 10.79 -23.71
C GLU A 118 -7.35 10.91 -22.40
N GLY A 119 -7.94 10.42 -21.31
CA GLY A 119 -7.40 10.50 -19.95
C GLY A 119 -8.50 10.16 -18.93
N GLY A 120 -8.14 9.62 -17.77
CA GLY A 120 -9.14 9.06 -16.83
C GLY A 120 -9.37 9.85 -15.55
N PHE A 121 -8.36 10.61 -15.10
CA PHE A 121 -8.29 11.10 -13.72
C PHE A 121 -8.17 12.62 -13.58
N THR A 122 -8.17 13.34 -14.69
CA THR A 122 -7.85 14.76 -14.80
C THR A 122 -8.98 15.53 -15.49
N PRO A 123 -9.12 16.84 -15.20
CA PRO A 123 -10.19 17.66 -15.76
C PRO A 123 -9.90 18.11 -17.19
N PHE A 124 -10.96 18.22 -17.99
CA PHE A 124 -10.92 18.73 -19.36
C PHE A 124 -12.19 19.52 -19.68
N ASN A 125 -12.14 20.35 -20.72
CA ASN A 125 -13.31 21.13 -21.14
C ASN A 125 -13.37 21.37 -22.65
N PHE A 126 -14.55 21.80 -23.09
CA PHE A 126 -14.80 22.22 -24.46
C PHE A 126 -15.58 23.53 -24.52
N ASN A 127 -15.23 24.42 -25.45
CA ASN A 127 -16.05 25.59 -25.77
C ASN A 127 -17.24 25.18 -26.65
N ILE A 128 -18.46 25.40 -26.17
CA ILE A 128 -19.70 25.02 -26.85
C ILE A 128 -20.55 26.20 -27.31
N GLU A 129 -20.07 27.45 -27.17
CA GLU A 129 -20.87 28.65 -27.45
C GLU A 129 -21.45 28.69 -28.89
N HIS A 130 -20.79 28.05 -29.85
CA HIS A 130 -21.17 28.06 -31.27
C HIS A 130 -22.25 27.03 -31.64
N VAL A 131 -22.54 26.07 -30.76
CA VAL A 131 -23.44 24.93 -31.05
C VAL A 131 -24.68 24.90 -30.14
N VAL A 132 -24.72 25.76 -29.13
CA VAL A 132 -25.83 25.83 -28.18
C VAL A 132 -26.98 26.69 -28.70
N ASP A 133 -28.19 26.31 -28.33
CA ASP A 133 -29.43 27.05 -28.55
C ASP A 133 -29.82 27.77 -27.24
N PHE A 134 -30.00 29.08 -27.30
CA PHE A 134 -30.38 29.92 -26.14
C PHE A 134 -31.89 30.06 -25.96
N GLU A 135 -32.68 29.57 -26.92
CA GLU A 135 -34.15 29.62 -26.93
C GLU A 135 -34.78 28.29 -26.51
N LYS A 136 -34.04 27.18 -26.65
CA LYS A 136 -34.54 25.82 -26.42
C LYS A 136 -33.64 25.01 -25.48
N ASP A 137 -34.12 23.83 -25.11
CA ASP A 137 -33.29 22.82 -24.45
C ASP A 137 -32.20 22.34 -25.38
N ASN A 138 -30.99 22.27 -24.85
CA ASN A 138 -29.84 21.68 -25.50
C ASN A 138 -29.75 20.21 -25.13
N THR A 139 -29.34 19.36 -26.08
CA THR A 139 -29.06 17.95 -25.84
C THR A 139 -27.56 17.72 -25.85
N LEU A 140 -27.02 17.28 -24.70
CA LEU A 140 -25.66 16.78 -24.54
C LEU A 140 -25.67 15.26 -24.66
N ILE A 141 -24.86 14.72 -25.57
CA ILE A 141 -24.55 13.30 -25.66
C ILE A 141 -23.06 13.10 -25.45
N VAL A 142 -22.69 12.11 -24.64
CA VAL A 142 -21.30 11.79 -24.32
C VAL A 142 -21.06 10.31 -24.55
N LYS A 143 -20.16 9.95 -25.46
CA LYS A 143 -19.70 8.58 -25.63
C LYS A 143 -18.45 8.40 -24.77
N VAL A 144 -18.44 7.39 -23.90
CA VAL A 144 -17.26 7.03 -23.10
C VAL A 144 -16.83 5.61 -23.43
N ILE A 145 -15.58 5.45 -23.83
CA ILE A 145 -14.91 4.16 -23.93
C ILE A 145 -14.09 3.98 -22.65
N GLY A 146 -14.50 3.01 -21.84
CA GLY A 146 -13.84 2.73 -20.57
C GLY A 146 -12.54 1.94 -20.75
N PRO A 147 -11.77 1.83 -19.67
CA PRO A 147 -10.66 0.90 -19.63
C PRO A 147 -11.13 -0.55 -19.79
N ILE A 148 -10.29 -1.38 -20.40
CA ILE A 148 -10.48 -2.84 -20.51
C ILE A 148 -9.43 -3.49 -19.61
N THR A 149 -9.85 -4.20 -18.56
CA THR A 149 -8.97 -4.74 -17.52
C THR A 149 -9.09 -6.24 -17.35
N ILE A 150 -10.30 -6.80 -17.50
CA ILE A 150 -10.59 -8.21 -17.28
C ILE A 150 -10.94 -8.95 -18.57
N GLN A 151 -11.49 -8.26 -19.57
CA GLN A 151 -11.88 -8.87 -20.85
C GLN A 151 -10.69 -8.85 -21.82
N ASP A 152 -10.62 -9.86 -22.68
CA ASP A 152 -9.66 -9.90 -23.79
C ASP A 152 -10.34 -9.34 -25.05
N LYS A 153 -10.31 -8.01 -25.19
CA LYS A 153 -10.90 -7.30 -26.33
C LYS A 153 -10.16 -6.02 -26.63
N VAL A 154 -10.38 -5.53 -27.85
CA VAL A 154 -9.89 -4.23 -28.32
C VAL A 154 -11.09 -3.43 -28.82
N ILE A 155 -11.26 -2.20 -28.32
CA ILE A 155 -12.34 -1.30 -28.71
C ILE A 155 -11.73 0.03 -29.12
N ASP A 156 -11.92 0.42 -30.39
CA ASP A 156 -11.45 1.70 -30.94
C ASP A 156 -9.96 1.99 -30.60
N GLY A 157 -9.09 0.95 -30.59
CA GLY A 157 -7.66 1.08 -30.30
C GLY A 157 -7.27 1.07 -28.82
N ILE A 158 -8.22 0.82 -27.91
CA ILE A 158 -7.93 0.48 -26.51
C ILE A 158 -7.97 -1.04 -26.37
N GLY A 159 -6.82 -1.66 -26.08
CA GLY A 159 -6.72 -3.07 -25.68
C GLY A 159 -6.74 -3.28 -24.17
N GLN A 160 -6.66 -4.54 -23.76
CA GLN A 160 -6.58 -4.94 -22.36
C GLN A 160 -5.36 -4.31 -21.68
N MET A 161 -5.57 -3.54 -20.61
CA MET A 161 -4.52 -2.99 -19.76
C MET A 161 -3.56 -2.02 -20.45
N GLU A 162 -4.04 -1.31 -21.46
CA GLU A 162 -3.27 -0.28 -22.15
C GLU A 162 -3.48 1.16 -21.63
N THR A 163 -4.48 1.40 -20.78
CA THR A 163 -4.69 2.72 -20.18
C THR A 163 -3.89 2.83 -18.88
N PRO A 164 -3.33 4.01 -18.55
CA PRO A 164 -2.75 4.27 -17.24
C PRO A 164 -3.80 4.03 -16.15
N GLN A 165 -3.66 2.93 -15.42
CA GLN A 165 -4.41 2.62 -14.21
C GLN A 165 -3.99 1.27 -13.62
N TRP A 166 -4.23 1.12 -12.33
CA TRP A 166 -4.22 -0.19 -11.68
C TRP A 166 -5.45 -1.03 -12.05
N ARG A 167 -5.31 -2.36 -12.05
CA ARG A 167 -6.39 -3.35 -12.29
C ARG A 167 -7.48 -3.38 -11.22
N GLY A 168 -7.19 -2.81 -10.05
CA GLY A 168 -8.10 -2.80 -8.89
C GLY A 168 -8.93 -1.53 -8.84
N SER A 169 -10.20 -1.68 -8.46
CA SER A 169 -11.26 -0.66 -8.49
C SER A 169 -11.28 0.10 -9.82
N TYR A 170 -11.61 -0.60 -10.91
CA TYR A 170 -11.82 0.08 -12.18
C TYR A 170 -12.90 1.17 -12.01
N THR A 171 -12.71 2.25 -12.75
CA THR A 171 -13.47 3.50 -12.59
C THR A 171 -14.02 3.86 -13.95
N GLY A 172 -15.12 3.24 -14.38
CA GLY A 172 -15.67 3.46 -15.71
C GLY A 172 -16.68 4.59 -15.77
N GLY A 173 -16.61 5.41 -16.83
CA GLY A 173 -17.59 6.45 -17.10
C GLY A 173 -17.26 7.82 -16.50
N ILE A 174 -18.30 8.67 -16.39
CA ILE A 174 -18.19 10.05 -15.91
C ILE A 174 -18.26 10.06 -14.38
N TRP A 175 -17.11 9.87 -13.74
CA TRP A 175 -17.02 9.58 -12.31
C TRP A 175 -16.78 10.81 -11.41
N GLN A 176 -16.59 12.00 -12.00
CA GLN A 176 -16.61 13.30 -11.30
C GLN A 176 -17.48 14.32 -12.04
N ASP A 177 -17.71 15.47 -11.40
CA ASP A 177 -18.72 16.45 -11.83
C ASP A 177 -18.63 16.88 -13.29
N VAL A 178 -19.80 17.19 -13.86
CA VAL A 178 -19.97 17.87 -15.15
C VAL A 178 -20.66 19.20 -14.93
N PHE A 179 -20.13 20.28 -15.48
CA PHE A 179 -20.71 21.60 -15.29
C PHE A 179 -20.36 22.58 -16.41
N LEU A 180 -21.20 23.59 -16.59
CA LEU A 180 -20.92 24.74 -17.43
C LEU A 180 -20.21 25.83 -16.62
N SER A 181 -19.23 26.48 -17.23
CA SER A 181 -18.64 27.71 -16.70
C SER A 181 -18.53 28.76 -17.80
N TYR A 182 -18.59 30.03 -17.41
CA TYR A 182 -18.67 31.15 -18.36
C TYR A 182 -17.49 32.10 -18.18
N THR A 183 -16.91 32.54 -19.30
CA THR A 183 -15.81 33.51 -19.29
C THR A 183 -15.99 34.55 -20.40
N GLY A 184 -15.25 35.65 -20.33
CA GLY A 184 -15.08 36.56 -21.47
C GLY A 184 -14.36 35.90 -22.64
N GLN A 185 -14.43 36.52 -23.81
CA GLN A 185 -13.73 36.03 -25.01
C GLN A 185 -12.21 35.96 -24.79
N THR A 186 -11.63 36.98 -24.13
CA THR A 186 -10.29 36.90 -23.52
C THR A 186 -10.42 36.49 -22.05
N HIS A 187 -9.71 35.45 -21.61
CA HIS A 187 -9.87 34.84 -20.28
C HIS A 187 -8.60 34.15 -19.79
N VAL A 188 -8.56 33.83 -18.49
CA VAL A 188 -7.43 33.14 -17.86
C VAL A 188 -7.53 31.65 -18.16
N LYS A 189 -6.48 31.04 -18.70
CA LYS A 189 -6.38 29.61 -18.95
C LYS A 189 -5.81 28.85 -17.75
N ASP A 190 -4.72 29.36 -17.19
CA ASP A 190 -4.01 28.73 -16.09
C ASP A 190 -3.35 29.76 -15.17
N VAL A 191 -3.17 29.39 -13.91
CA VAL A 191 -2.43 30.15 -12.91
C VAL A 191 -1.49 29.21 -12.17
N PHE A 192 -0.18 29.47 -12.26
CA PHE A 192 0.84 28.81 -11.45
C PHE A 192 1.50 29.79 -10.49
N ILE A 193 1.58 29.40 -9.22
CA ILE A 193 2.06 30.25 -8.14
C ILE A 193 3.37 29.67 -7.59
N ASN A 194 4.46 30.40 -7.79
CA ASN A 194 5.75 30.08 -7.19
C ASN A 194 6.01 31.03 -6.02
N ALA A 195 5.77 30.54 -4.81
CA ALA A 195 5.91 31.28 -3.57
C ALA A 195 7.24 30.96 -2.89
N ASN A 196 8.13 31.96 -2.82
CA ASN A 196 9.45 31.80 -2.21
C ASN A 196 9.35 31.87 -0.68
N HIS A 197 9.56 30.72 -0.04
CA HIS A 197 9.47 30.58 1.40
C HIS A 197 10.49 31.43 2.20
N ASN A 198 11.58 31.90 1.60
CA ASN A 198 12.61 32.64 2.33
C ASN A 198 12.31 34.13 2.47
N ASN A 199 11.77 34.77 1.43
CA ASN A 199 11.65 36.23 1.35
C ASN A 199 10.21 36.74 1.16
N GLY A 200 9.23 35.86 0.92
CA GLY A 200 7.83 36.26 0.76
C GLY A 200 7.47 36.70 -0.65
N ASP A 201 8.39 36.58 -1.61
CA ASP A 201 8.13 36.86 -3.03
C ASP A 201 7.18 35.81 -3.59
N VAL A 202 6.15 36.25 -4.30
CA VAL A 202 5.21 35.39 -5.01
C VAL A 202 5.24 35.74 -6.48
N LYS A 203 5.67 34.78 -7.30
CA LYS A 203 5.62 34.86 -8.76
C LYS A 203 4.34 34.18 -9.25
N VAL A 204 3.47 34.96 -9.87
CA VAL A 204 2.20 34.49 -10.42
C VAL A 204 2.32 34.43 -11.93
N ASN A 205 2.43 33.21 -12.46
CA ASN A 205 2.44 32.96 -13.89
C ASN A 205 0.99 32.76 -14.35
N THR A 206 0.45 33.71 -15.10
CA THR A 206 -0.92 33.67 -15.62
C THR A 206 -0.88 33.40 -17.12
N GLU A 207 -1.43 32.27 -17.55
CA GLU A 207 -1.67 31.98 -18.97
C GLU A 207 -3.04 32.56 -19.36
N ILE A 208 -3.09 33.34 -20.44
CA ILE A 208 -4.27 34.05 -20.92
C ILE A 208 -4.56 33.61 -22.35
N ILE A 209 -5.81 33.25 -22.65
CA ILE A 209 -6.32 33.14 -24.01
C ILE A 209 -6.77 34.52 -24.46
N ASN A 210 -6.15 35.06 -25.51
CA ASN A 210 -6.54 36.33 -26.11
C ASN A 210 -7.57 36.11 -27.24
N GLY A 211 -8.87 36.18 -26.90
CA GLY A 211 -9.95 35.99 -27.88
C GLY A 211 -10.56 37.27 -28.44
N LEU A 212 -10.40 38.42 -27.77
CA LEU A 212 -10.84 39.73 -28.26
C LEU A 212 -9.80 40.41 -29.16
N GLY A 213 -8.54 40.02 -29.04
CA GLY A 213 -7.47 40.53 -29.88
C GLY A 213 -6.76 41.77 -29.33
N ASP A 214 -6.29 42.61 -30.25
CA ASP A 214 -5.52 43.81 -29.93
C ASP A 214 -6.26 44.70 -28.91
N GLY A 215 -5.58 45.09 -27.84
CA GLY A 215 -6.16 45.98 -26.85
C GLY A 215 -5.36 46.10 -25.56
N LEU A 216 -5.79 47.03 -24.72
CA LEU A 216 -5.26 47.23 -23.38
C LEU A 216 -6.11 46.47 -22.37
N TYR A 217 -5.45 45.72 -21.49
CA TYR A 217 -6.09 44.91 -20.46
C TYR A 217 -5.48 45.23 -19.11
N ARG A 218 -6.24 45.02 -18.03
CA ARG A 218 -5.76 45.10 -16.66
C ARG A 218 -5.77 43.71 -16.05
N LEU A 219 -4.63 43.30 -15.51
CA LEU A 219 -4.51 42.09 -14.69
C LEU A 219 -4.34 42.51 -13.23
N VAL A 220 -5.23 42.03 -12.37
CA VAL A 220 -5.22 42.33 -10.93
C VAL A 220 -5.04 41.04 -10.15
N SER A 221 -3.99 40.96 -9.36
CA SER A 221 -3.67 39.81 -8.50
C SER A 221 -3.76 40.23 -7.03
N LYS A 222 -4.65 39.59 -6.26
CA LYS A 222 -4.89 39.90 -4.85
C LYS A 222 -4.63 38.68 -3.97
N VAL A 223 -3.75 38.80 -2.98
CA VAL A 223 -3.47 37.75 -1.98
C VAL A 223 -4.15 38.12 -0.66
N ASN A 224 -5.04 37.27 -0.16
CA ASN A 224 -5.85 37.46 1.06
C ASN A 224 -6.48 38.87 1.16
N ASP A 225 -6.94 39.41 0.02
CA ASP A 225 -7.52 40.77 -0.13
C ASP A 225 -6.68 41.94 0.41
N SER A 226 -5.39 41.73 0.75
CA SER A 226 -4.53 42.74 1.41
C SER A 226 -3.31 43.12 0.57
N ASN A 227 -2.59 42.14 0.02
CA ASN A 227 -1.50 42.40 -0.92
C ASN A 227 -2.06 42.38 -2.34
N LYS A 228 -1.76 43.42 -3.12
CA LYS A 228 -2.34 43.64 -4.45
C LYS A 228 -1.25 44.05 -5.42
N SER A 229 -1.27 43.45 -6.60
CA SER A 229 -0.52 43.92 -7.77
C SER A 229 -1.51 44.17 -8.91
N GLU A 230 -1.31 45.27 -9.62
CA GLU A 230 -2.10 45.65 -10.79
C GLU A 230 -1.18 46.04 -11.92
N GLU A 231 -1.43 45.48 -13.09
CA GLU A 231 -0.63 45.71 -14.29
C GLU A 231 -1.54 45.98 -15.47
N LEU A 232 -1.15 46.96 -16.29
CA LEU A 232 -1.72 47.17 -17.62
C LEU A 232 -0.88 46.37 -18.63
N ILE A 233 -1.52 45.46 -19.35
CA ILE A 233 -0.89 44.62 -20.36
C ILE A 233 -1.50 44.90 -21.72
N GLU A 234 -0.66 45.04 -22.74
CA GLU A 234 -1.09 45.13 -24.14
C GLU A 234 -1.10 43.72 -24.73
N LEU A 235 -2.27 43.23 -25.12
CA LEU A 235 -2.38 41.95 -25.81
C LEU A 235 -2.48 42.22 -27.31
N LYS A 236 -1.82 41.37 -28.10
CA LYS A 236 -1.82 41.44 -29.56
C LYS A 236 -2.44 40.19 -30.17
N ASN A 237 -3.18 40.37 -31.27
CA ASN A 237 -3.84 39.32 -32.04
C ASN A 237 -2.86 38.25 -32.56
N SER A 238 -1.59 38.59 -32.72
CA SER A 238 -0.54 37.64 -33.13
C SER A 238 -0.32 36.51 -32.13
N ASN A 239 -0.73 36.68 -30.87
CA ASN A 239 -0.49 35.75 -29.78
C ASN A 239 -1.82 35.36 -29.11
N LEU A 240 -2.39 34.23 -29.53
CA LEU A 240 -3.62 33.69 -28.93
C LEU A 240 -3.39 33.19 -27.48
N ASN A 241 -2.19 32.74 -27.15
CA ASN A 241 -1.80 32.35 -25.79
C ASN A 241 -0.71 33.30 -25.30
N VAL A 242 -0.94 33.97 -24.17
CA VAL A 242 0.01 34.90 -23.56
C VAL A 242 0.32 34.43 -22.14
N ILE A 243 1.60 34.42 -21.77
CA ILE A 243 2.04 34.17 -20.39
C ILE A 243 2.48 35.50 -19.79
N ASN A 244 1.79 35.94 -18.74
CA ASN A 244 2.18 37.10 -17.94
C ASN A 244 2.76 36.65 -16.61
N ILE A 245 3.81 37.30 -16.15
CA ILE A 245 4.42 37.03 -14.83
C ILE A 245 4.24 38.28 -13.97
N THR A 246 3.51 38.13 -12.87
CA THR A 246 3.32 39.21 -11.91
C THR A 246 4.03 38.86 -10.60
N ASP A 247 4.88 39.77 -10.12
CA ASP A 247 5.53 39.68 -8.82
C ASP A 247 4.66 40.35 -7.74
N ILE A 248 4.51 39.69 -6.59
CA ILE A 248 3.81 40.21 -5.40
C ILE A 248 4.68 39.97 -4.18
N GLN A 249 4.91 41.01 -3.40
CA GLN A 249 5.59 40.90 -2.11
C GLN A 249 4.58 40.64 -0.98
N VAL A 250 4.76 39.57 -0.22
CA VAL A 250 3.99 39.32 1.02
C VAL A 250 4.91 39.49 2.22
N ASN A 251 4.88 40.68 2.81
CA ASN A 251 5.68 40.97 4.00
C ASN A 251 5.19 40.15 5.21
N ASN A 252 6.12 39.64 6.02
CA ASN A 252 5.84 38.78 7.18
C ASN A 252 4.99 37.54 6.84
N HIS A 253 5.30 36.90 5.71
CA HIS A 253 4.59 35.69 5.27
C HIS A 253 4.74 34.55 6.29
N LYS A 254 3.63 33.87 6.55
CA LYS A 254 3.56 32.62 7.30
C LYS A 254 3.88 31.43 6.40
N LEU A 255 4.75 30.54 6.89
CA LEU A 255 5.11 29.28 6.24
C LEU A 255 4.04 28.21 6.47
N TRP A 256 3.80 27.40 5.45
CA TRP A 256 2.97 26.20 5.54
C TRP A 256 3.80 25.03 6.09
N SER A 257 3.24 24.29 7.04
CA SER A 257 3.78 23.02 7.55
C SER A 257 2.68 22.19 8.22
N PRO A 258 2.89 20.90 8.51
CA PRO A 258 1.92 20.09 9.27
C PRO A 258 1.52 20.66 10.65
N LYS A 259 2.39 21.49 11.26
CA LYS A 259 2.15 22.18 12.54
C LYS A 259 1.45 23.53 12.37
N ASN A 260 1.68 24.21 11.24
CA ASN A 260 1.11 25.51 10.91
C ASN A 260 0.63 25.48 9.44
N PRO A 261 -0.55 24.91 9.14
CA PRO A 261 -1.04 24.74 7.77
C PRO A 261 -1.66 26.02 7.22
N PHE A 262 -0.88 27.11 7.21
CA PHE A 262 -1.37 28.40 6.74
C PHE A 262 -1.47 28.41 5.21
N ILE A 263 -2.68 28.67 4.70
CA ILE A 263 -3.00 28.74 3.27
C ILE A 263 -3.35 30.18 2.90
N TYR A 264 -2.89 30.61 1.74
CA TYR A 264 -3.26 31.88 1.13
C TYR A 264 -4.25 31.63 0.01
N ASP A 265 -5.25 32.52 -0.09
CA ASP A 265 -6.12 32.61 -1.24
C ASP A 265 -5.57 33.71 -2.17
N ILE A 266 -5.44 33.43 -3.46
CA ILE A 266 -5.14 34.41 -4.50
C ILE A 266 -6.29 34.53 -5.47
N LYS A 267 -6.68 35.77 -5.78
CA LYS A 267 -7.69 36.11 -6.76
C LYS A 267 -7.05 36.85 -7.93
N ILE A 268 -7.26 36.33 -9.13
CA ILE A 268 -6.80 36.90 -10.40
C ILE A 268 -8.02 37.44 -11.14
N ILE A 269 -8.03 38.74 -11.43
CA ILE A 269 -9.11 39.41 -12.17
C ILE A 269 -8.52 39.94 -13.47
N LEU A 270 -9.14 39.57 -14.59
CA LEU A 270 -8.78 40.06 -15.92
C LEU A 270 -9.87 41.00 -16.42
N GLU A 271 -9.49 42.21 -16.81
CA GLU A 271 -10.39 43.25 -17.31
C GLU A 271 -9.92 43.81 -18.66
N LYS A 272 -10.85 44.14 -19.54
CA LYS A 272 -10.57 44.97 -20.72
C LYS A 272 -10.57 46.44 -20.28
N VAL A 273 -9.64 47.23 -20.82
CA VAL A 273 -9.54 48.66 -20.58
C VAL A 273 -9.99 49.40 -21.83
N GLU A 274 -10.95 50.31 -21.68
CA GLU A 274 -11.33 51.25 -22.73
C GLU A 274 -11.21 52.68 -22.19
N ILE A 275 -10.64 53.57 -23.02
CA ILE A 275 -10.50 55.00 -22.71
C ILE A 275 -11.55 55.74 -23.53
N VAL A 276 -12.57 56.27 -22.86
CA VAL A 276 -13.68 57.00 -23.48
C VAL A 276 -13.73 58.40 -22.88
N GLN A 277 -13.57 59.45 -23.70
CA GLN A 277 -13.68 60.84 -23.25
C GLN A 277 -12.81 61.20 -22.02
N ASN A 278 -11.60 60.63 -21.93
CA ASN A 278 -10.65 60.71 -20.80
C ASN A 278 -11.01 59.91 -19.54
N ASP A 279 -12.13 59.18 -19.52
CA ASP A 279 -12.45 58.21 -18.48
C ASP A 279 -11.91 56.82 -18.85
N THR A 280 -11.36 56.11 -17.86
CA THR A 280 -10.91 54.72 -18.01
C THR A 280 -12.00 53.79 -17.49
N ILE A 281 -12.57 52.99 -18.39
CA ILE A 281 -13.61 52.01 -18.07
C ILE A 281 -12.99 50.61 -18.05
N TYR A 282 -13.28 49.85 -16.99
CA TYR A 282 -12.82 48.48 -16.82
C TYR A 282 -13.99 47.50 -17.00
N TYR A 283 -13.89 46.60 -17.97
CA TYR A 283 -14.86 45.54 -18.20
C TYR A 283 -14.31 44.21 -17.74
N LYS A 284 -14.85 43.66 -16.65
CA LYS A 284 -14.42 42.36 -16.11
C LYS A 284 -14.71 41.22 -17.09
N LEU A 285 -13.66 40.51 -17.48
CA LEU A 285 -13.71 39.41 -18.43
C LEU A 285 -13.70 38.04 -17.72
N ASP A 286 -12.84 37.87 -16.73
CA ASP A 286 -12.72 36.62 -15.97
C ASP A 286 -12.30 36.88 -14.51
N GLU A 287 -12.62 35.96 -13.62
CA GLU A 287 -12.09 35.90 -12.26
C GLU A 287 -11.80 34.46 -11.87
N VAL A 288 -10.56 34.25 -11.43
CA VAL A 288 -10.03 32.97 -11.03
C VAL A 288 -9.55 33.06 -9.58
N ASN A 289 -9.92 32.06 -8.78
CA ASN A 289 -9.44 31.91 -7.41
C ASN A 289 -8.58 30.65 -7.30
N GLU A 290 -7.43 30.79 -6.66
CA GLU A 290 -6.52 29.68 -6.35
C GLU A 290 -5.97 29.75 -4.94
N LYS A 291 -5.42 28.63 -4.46
CA LYS A 291 -4.81 28.51 -3.14
C LYS A 291 -3.35 28.13 -3.24
N PHE A 292 -2.53 28.66 -2.33
CA PHE A 292 -1.12 28.31 -2.25
C PHE A 292 -0.58 28.44 -0.82
N GLY A 293 0.65 27.98 -0.61
CA GLY A 293 1.36 28.13 0.66
C GLY A 293 2.86 28.27 0.44
N PHE A 294 3.52 28.98 1.36
CA PHE A 294 4.98 29.14 1.35
C PHE A 294 5.64 27.94 2.02
N ARG A 295 6.31 27.08 1.25
CA ARG A 295 7.12 25.99 1.81
C ARG A 295 8.18 25.45 0.86
N GLU A 296 9.32 25.05 1.39
CA GLU A 296 10.33 24.25 0.67
C GLU A 296 10.40 22.85 1.28
N PHE A 297 10.33 21.82 0.42
CA PHE A 297 10.64 20.45 0.80
C PHE A 297 11.79 19.94 -0.08
N THR A 298 12.86 19.47 0.54
CA THR A 298 14.10 19.10 -0.16
C THR A 298 14.92 18.09 0.63
N VAL A 299 16.03 17.62 0.04
CA VAL A 299 17.01 16.76 0.72
C VAL A 299 18.32 17.53 0.90
N LYS A 300 18.81 17.62 2.15
CA LYS A 300 20.11 18.22 2.50
C LYS A 300 20.82 17.25 3.45
N LYS A 301 22.12 17.05 3.27
CA LYS A 301 22.95 16.20 4.17
C LYS A 301 22.29 14.84 4.47
N ASN A 302 21.82 14.17 3.42
CA ASN A 302 21.15 12.87 3.48
C ASN A 302 19.87 12.80 4.36
N LYS A 303 19.19 13.93 4.63
CA LYS A 303 17.91 13.97 5.34
C LYS A 303 16.89 14.81 4.58
N PHE A 304 15.60 14.54 4.79
CA PHE A 304 14.54 15.42 4.33
C PHE A 304 14.48 16.69 5.18
N TYR A 305 14.21 17.82 4.53
CA TYR A 305 14.05 19.13 5.15
C TYR A 305 12.73 19.74 4.71
N LEU A 306 11.98 20.29 5.66
CA LEU A 306 10.81 21.14 5.42
C LEU A 306 11.11 22.52 6.02
N ASN A 307 11.10 23.56 5.19
CA ASN A 307 11.34 24.95 5.62
C ASN A 307 12.66 25.11 6.40
N ASN A 308 13.76 24.56 5.87
CA ASN A 308 15.10 24.55 6.48
C ASN A 308 15.25 23.76 7.80
N GLU A 309 14.21 23.06 8.25
CA GLU A 309 14.26 22.18 9.41
C GLU A 309 14.23 20.70 8.98
N PRO A 310 15.06 19.82 9.57
CA PRO A 310 15.03 18.40 9.26
C PRO A 310 13.70 17.78 9.69
N ILE A 311 13.19 16.86 8.87
CA ILE A 311 11.94 16.13 9.15
C ILE A 311 12.12 14.64 8.88
N TYR A 312 11.68 13.82 9.83
CA TYR A 312 11.57 12.38 9.67
C TYR A 312 10.19 12.06 9.08
N LEU A 313 10.14 11.43 7.90
CA LEU A 313 8.86 11.11 7.26
C LEU A 313 8.23 9.87 7.89
N LYS A 314 7.04 10.05 8.46
CA LYS A 314 6.16 8.98 8.93
C LYS A 314 4.94 8.99 8.04
N ALA A 315 4.97 8.17 6.99
CA ALA A 315 3.94 8.13 5.98
C ALA A 315 3.01 6.92 6.14
N VAL A 316 1.84 7.02 5.52
CA VAL A 316 0.89 5.92 5.40
C VAL A 316 0.31 5.86 3.98
N PHE A 317 0.14 4.65 3.48
CA PHE A 317 -0.32 4.37 2.11
C PHE A 317 -1.83 4.57 1.96
N PHE A 318 -2.30 5.17 0.86
CA PHE A 318 -3.71 5.49 0.64
C PHE A 318 -4.26 4.91 -0.66
N GLU A 319 -5.16 3.94 -0.52
CA GLU A 319 -5.73 3.16 -1.63
C GLU A 319 -6.79 3.88 -2.48
N GLY A 320 -7.51 4.85 -1.91
CA GLY A 320 -8.60 5.53 -2.60
C GLY A 320 -9.83 4.67 -2.95
N LEU A 321 -10.05 3.55 -2.24
CA LEU A 321 -11.26 2.72 -2.35
C LEU A 321 -12.30 3.07 -1.26
N TYR A 322 -13.56 3.16 -1.68
CA TYR A 322 -14.71 3.50 -0.84
C TYR A 322 -15.81 2.44 -0.93
N PRO A 323 -16.57 2.19 0.15
CA PRO A 323 -17.51 1.09 0.21
C PRO A 323 -18.76 1.27 -0.67
N VAL A 324 -19.20 2.51 -0.94
CA VAL A 324 -20.44 2.76 -1.71
C VAL A 324 -20.18 3.33 -3.10
N LYS A 325 -19.43 4.43 -3.21
CA LYS A 325 -19.12 5.10 -4.48
C LYS A 325 -17.90 4.52 -5.19
N LEU A 326 -17.20 3.57 -4.57
CA LEU A 326 -16.01 2.86 -5.08
C LEU A 326 -14.81 3.79 -5.27
N SER A 327 -14.86 4.64 -6.28
CA SER A 327 -13.72 5.43 -6.76
C SER A 327 -13.71 6.88 -6.27
N TYR A 328 -14.81 7.36 -5.72
CA TYR A 328 -14.96 8.69 -5.15
C TYR A 328 -15.38 8.59 -3.68
N PRO A 329 -14.97 9.50 -2.79
CA PRO A 329 -15.41 9.50 -1.40
C PRO A 329 -16.94 9.53 -1.23
N ASP A 330 -17.45 8.70 -0.33
CA ASP A 330 -18.89 8.61 -0.06
C ASP A 330 -19.44 9.94 0.49
N SER A 331 -18.65 10.62 1.34
CA SER A 331 -18.98 11.94 1.88
C SER A 331 -17.72 12.77 2.19
N LYS A 332 -17.91 14.08 2.41
CA LYS A 332 -16.85 14.99 2.87
C LYS A 332 -16.36 14.63 4.27
N GLU A 333 -17.27 14.20 5.14
CA GLU A 333 -16.96 13.75 6.50
C GLU A 333 -16.02 12.55 6.50
N MET A 334 -16.19 11.63 5.53
CA MET A 334 -15.31 10.47 5.36
C MET A 334 -13.89 10.89 4.96
N MET A 335 -13.74 11.86 4.05
CA MET A 335 -12.43 12.43 3.67
C MET A 335 -11.75 13.13 4.86
N ILE A 336 -12.51 13.89 5.64
CA ILE A 336 -11.98 14.54 6.85
C ILE A 336 -11.54 13.47 7.86
N LYS A 337 -12.39 12.46 8.10
CA LYS A 337 -12.13 11.38 9.07
C LYS A 337 -10.85 10.62 8.72
N GLU A 338 -10.64 10.23 7.47
CA GLU A 338 -9.44 9.45 7.10
C GLU A 338 -8.14 10.25 7.26
N ILE A 339 -8.10 11.52 6.85
CA ILE A 339 -6.91 12.37 7.00
C ILE A 339 -6.62 12.63 8.49
N LEU A 340 -7.66 12.91 9.28
CA LEU A 340 -7.51 13.10 10.73
C LEU A 340 -7.08 11.81 11.44
N MET A 341 -7.56 10.65 11.01
CA MET A 341 -7.17 9.35 11.57
C MET A 341 -5.70 9.02 11.27
N ALA A 342 -5.19 9.37 10.08
CA ALA A 342 -3.76 9.28 9.78
C ALA A 342 -2.94 10.20 10.70
N LYS A 343 -3.33 11.47 10.82
CA LYS A 343 -2.66 12.45 11.69
C LYS A 343 -2.68 12.03 13.16
N LYS A 344 -3.81 11.51 13.65
CA LYS A 344 -3.99 10.97 15.01
C LYS A 344 -3.13 9.73 15.26
N ALA A 345 -2.85 8.94 14.23
CA ALA A 345 -1.91 7.82 14.30
C ALA A 345 -0.44 8.27 14.31
N GLY A 346 -0.16 9.57 14.24
CA GLY A 346 1.19 10.12 14.28
C GLY A 346 1.88 10.22 12.92
N PHE A 347 1.17 9.94 11.82
CA PHE A 347 1.71 10.16 10.47
C PHE A 347 1.73 11.64 10.12
N ASN A 348 2.78 12.07 9.42
CA ASN A 348 2.94 13.43 8.90
C ASN A 348 2.85 13.50 7.37
N MET A 349 2.76 12.35 6.70
CA MET A 349 2.55 12.24 5.25
C MET A 349 1.51 11.15 4.93
N ILE A 350 0.72 11.36 3.88
CA ILE A 350 -0.11 10.33 3.25
C ILE A 350 0.40 10.13 1.82
N ARG A 351 0.61 8.90 1.38
CA ARG A 351 1.03 8.54 0.03
C ARG A 351 -0.18 7.96 -0.72
N PRO A 352 -0.92 8.77 -1.51
CA PRO A 352 -1.91 8.26 -2.44
C PRO A 352 -1.34 7.23 -3.40
N TRP A 353 -2.17 6.27 -3.78
CA TRP A 353 -1.86 5.19 -4.71
C TRP A 353 -3.02 4.96 -5.70
N ARG A 354 -2.76 4.25 -6.80
CA ARG A 354 -3.65 3.94 -7.95
C ARG A 354 -4.01 5.10 -8.87
N LYS A 355 -4.28 6.28 -8.30
CA LYS A 355 -4.75 7.46 -9.03
C LYS A 355 -4.58 8.74 -8.21
N PRO A 356 -4.54 9.90 -8.87
CA PRO A 356 -4.62 11.18 -8.18
C PRO A 356 -5.89 11.26 -7.31
N PRO A 357 -5.79 11.68 -6.04
CA PRO A 357 -6.97 11.87 -5.20
C PRO A 357 -7.87 12.98 -5.75
N PRO A 358 -9.16 13.04 -5.36
CA PRO A 358 -10.03 14.16 -5.69
C PRO A 358 -9.45 15.50 -5.20
N LYS A 359 -9.68 16.58 -5.94
CA LYS A 359 -9.14 17.90 -5.59
C LYS A 359 -9.52 18.37 -4.19
N GLU A 360 -10.78 18.11 -3.80
CA GLU A 360 -11.30 18.44 -2.47
C GLU A 360 -10.54 17.73 -1.36
N TRP A 361 -10.06 16.51 -1.61
CA TRP A 361 -9.23 15.77 -0.67
C TRP A 361 -7.87 16.44 -0.47
N LEU A 362 -7.24 16.93 -1.55
CA LEU A 362 -5.98 17.68 -1.47
C LEU A 362 -6.15 19.00 -0.72
N HIS A 363 -7.23 19.74 -0.96
CA HIS A 363 -7.54 20.94 -0.17
C HIS A 363 -7.75 20.65 1.32
N LEU A 364 -8.31 19.48 1.66
CA LEU A 364 -8.40 19.04 3.05
C LEU A 364 -7.01 18.71 3.61
N ALA A 365 -6.13 18.05 2.86
CA ALA A 365 -4.76 17.77 3.28
C ALA A 365 -3.96 19.07 3.52
N ASP A 366 -4.09 20.06 2.63
CA ASP A 366 -3.53 21.40 2.76
C ASP A 366 -3.98 22.06 4.07
N SER A 367 -5.30 22.06 4.33
CA SER A 367 -5.93 22.78 5.44
C SER A 367 -5.72 22.08 6.78
N ILE A 368 -5.75 20.74 6.80
CA ILE A 368 -5.51 19.94 8.01
C ILE A 368 -4.02 19.92 8.34
N GLY A 369 -3.15 20.08 7.35
CA GLY A 369 -1.69 20.06 7.50
C GLY A 369 -1.15 18.65 7.58
N VAL A 370 -1.18 17.95 6.45
CA VAL A 370 -0.54 16.64 6.24
C VAL A 370 0.18 16.68 4.89
N LEU A 371 1.43 16.23 4.83
CA LEU A 371 2.16 16.15 3.56
C LEU A 371 1.52 15.09 2.66
N THR A 372 1.61 15.27 1.35
CA THR A 372 1.11 14.31 0.38
C THR A 372 2.12 14.06 -0.73
N VAL A 373 2.04 12.88 -1.33
CA VAL A 373 2.71 12.57 -2.60
C VAL A 373 1.73 12.86 -3.73
N GLY A 374 2.20 13.52 -4.78
CA GLY A 374 1.48 13.60 -6.05
C GLY A 374 1.68 12.29 -6.79
N SER A 375 0.65 11.43 -6.79
CA SER A 375 0.67 10.08 -7.36
C SER A 375 -0.07 10.05 -8.68
N MET A 376 0.54 9.40 -9.67
CA MET A 376 -0.01 9.18 -11.01
C MET A 376 -0.75 7.85 -11.07
N ALA A 377 -1.64 7.67 -12.06
CA ALA A 377 -2.26 6.36 -12.30
C ALA A 377 -1.33 5.37 -13.04
N ILE A 378 -0.04 5.30 -12.70
CA ILE A 378 0.99 4.51 -13.40
C ILE A 378 1.67 3.52 -12.43
N GLU A 379 0.91 2.49 -12.08
CA GLU A 379 1.16 1.66 -10.90
C GLU A 379 1.10 0.17 -11.24
N CYS A 380 2.16 -0.59 -10.94
CA CYS A 380 2.21 -2.06 -11.08
C CYS A 380 1.71 -2.58 -12.45
N MET A 381 2.01 -1.87 -13.54
CA MET A 381 1.60 -2.22 -14.90
C MET A 381 2.43 -3.41 -15.44
N ASP A 382 2.32 -4.58 -14.82
CA ASP A 382 3.26 -5.71 -14.94
C ASP A 382 3.11 -6.62 -16.18
N MET A 383 2.01 -6.53 -16.94
CA MET A 383 1.59 -7.59 -17.87
C MET A 383 1.15 -7.03 -19.24
N PRO A 384 1.34 -7.80 -20.33
CA PRO A 384 1.80 -7.22 -21.59
C PRO A 384 0.67 -6.71 -22.48
N ILE A 385 0.70 -5.42 -22.82
CA ILE A 385 0.46 -4.93 -24.19
C ILE A 385 1.33 -3.69 -24.42
N GLU A 386 2.42 -3.83 -25.19
CA GLU A 386 3.23 -2.71 -25.66
C GLU A 386 2.61 -2.13 -26.92
N THR A 387 1.69 -1.18 -26.76
CA THR A 387 1.19 -0.40 -27.90
C THR A 387 1.96 0.89 -28.10
N ALA A 388 1.97 1.36 -29.34
CA ALA A 388 2.53 2.65 -29.70
C ALA A 388 1.87 3.84 -28.96
N TYR A 389 0.64 3.67 -28.46
CA TYR A 389 -0.11 4.72 -27.75
C TYR A 389 0.27 4.86 -26.27
N LEU A 390 0.76 3.80 -25.62
CA LEU A 390 1.01 3.81 -24.17
C LEU A 390 1.95 4.95 -23.72
N PRO A 391 3.09 5.23 -24.39
CA PRO A 391 3.95 6.35 -23.98
C PRO A 391 3.21 7.69 -23.99
N LYS A 392 2.35 7.92 -24.99
CA LYS A 392 1.58 9.17 -25.05
C LYS A 392 0.54 9.26 -23.93
N ARG A 393 -0.13 8.14 -23.62
CA ARG A 393 -1.09 8.08 -22.50
C ARG A 393 -0.42 8.35 -21.15
N VAL A 394 0.77 7.79 -20.93
CA VAL A 394 1.58 8.03 -19.73
C VAL A 394 2.02 9.49 -19.63
N GLU A 395 2.51 10.08 -20.72
CA GLU A 395 2.90 11.49 -20.75
C GLU A 395 1.71 12.41 -20.47
N ASN A 396 0.53 12.11 -21.03
CA ASN A 396 -0.69 12.87 -20.78
C ASN A 396 -1.09 12.79 -19.29
N GLU A 397 -1.13 11.59 -18.71
CA GLU A 397 -1.48 11.39 -17.29
C GLU A 397 -0.56 12.20 -16.36
N ILE A 398 0.76 12.16 -16.60
CA ILE A 398 1.74 12.93 -15.84
C ILE A 398 1.53 14.43 -16.03
N THR A 399 1.38 14.86 -17.28
CA THR A 399 1.27 16.28 -17.61
C THR A 399 0.03 16.89 -16.98
N GLU A 400 -1.13 16.27 -17.20
CA GLU A 400 -2.41 16.81 -16.71
C GLU A 400 -2.50 16.75 -15.19
N SER A 401 -2.00 15.69 -14.54
CA SER A 401 -2.03 15.57 -13.07
C SER A 401 -1.16 16.62 -12.39
N ILE A 402 0.06 16.86 -12.89
CA ILE A 402 0.95 17.89 -12.32
C ILE A 402 0.33 19.27 -12.50
N LEU A 403 -0.16 19.57 -13.70
CA LEU A 403 -0.77 20.86 -13.99
C LEU A 403 -2.00 21.14 -13.13
N ARG A 404 -2.83 20.12 -12.87
CA ARG A 404 -4.01 20.19 -12.01
C ARG A 404 -3.65 20.54 -10.56
N ASP A 405 -2.54 19.99 -10.05
CA ASP A 405 -2.30 19.91 -8.61
C ASP A 405 -1.07 20.69 -8.11
N ARG A 406 -0.22 21.25 -8.99
CA ARG A 406 1.06 21.93 -8.66
C ARG A 406 0.96 23.13 -7.72
N ASN A 407 -0.22 23.68 -7.46
CA ASN A 407 -0.41 24.77 -6.49
C ASN A 407 -0.62 24.27 -5.05
N HIS A 408 -0.94 22.98 -4.83
CA HIS A 408 -1.17 22.45 -3.50
C HIS A 408 0.13 22.42 -2.67
N PRO A 409 0.21 23.13 -1.52
CA PRO A 409 1.39 23.08 -0.66
C PRO A 409 1.59 21.71 0.00
N SER A 410 0.53 20.91 0.19
CA SER A 410 0.64 19.56 0.76
C SER A 410 1.46 18.62 -0.11
N ILE A 411 1.38 18.74 -1.43
CA ILE A 411 2.14 17.89 -2.36
C ILE A 411 3.61 18.29 -2.30
N VAL A 412 4.45 17.44 -1.70
CA VAL A 412 5.88 17.70 -1.49
C VAL A 412 6.80 16.97 -2.48
N GLN A 413 6.29 15.92 -3.10
CA GLN A 413 7.00 15.05 -4.04
C GLN A 413 6.04 14.59 -5.13
N TRP A 414 6.51 14.57 -6.38
CA TRP A 414 5.90 13.83 -7.47
C TRP A 414 6.50 12.43 -7.54
N GLU A 415 5.65 11.42 -7.47
CA GLU A 415 6.02 10.03 -7.70
C GLU A 415 5.44 9.61 -9.04
N LEU A 416 6.31 9.33 -10.01
CA LEU A 416 5.89 9.17 -11.40
C LEU A 416 5.50 7.73 -11.76
N PHE A 417 6.20 6.76 -11.16
CA PHE A 417 6.01 5.33 -11.41
C PHE A 417 6.22 4.54 -10.11
N ASN A 418 5.67 3.32 -10.07
CA ASN A 418 5.84 2.41 -8.94
C ASN A 418 5.81 0.94 -9.40
N GLU A 419 6.79 0.18 -8.93
CA GLU A 419 7.00 -1.24 -9.22
C GLU A 419 6.93 -1.60 -10.72
N ILE A 420 7.44 -0.74 -11.61
CA ILE A 420 7.37 -1.01 -13.04
C ILE A 420 8.36 -2.11 -13.46
N ARG A 421 7.88 -3.03 -14.30
CA ARG A 421 8.68 -4.14 -14.86
C ARG A 421 8.80 -4.11 -16.38
N ARG A 422 8.06 -3.21 -17.03
CA ARG A 422 7.97 -3.11 -18.49
C ARG A 422 9.13 -2.29 -19.05
N PRO A 423 9.88 -2.80 -20.03
CA PRO A 423 10.97 -2.05 -20.67
C PRO A 423 10.53 -0.69 -21.22
N VAL A 424 9.36 -0.62 -21.88
CA VAL A 424 8.84 0.65 -22.41
C VAL A 424 8.64 1.72 -21.33
N LEU A 425 8.15 1.36 -20.15
CA LEU A 425 7.97 2.29 -19.04
C LEU A 425 9.29 2.65 -18.37
N ALA A 426 10.20 1.68 -18.24
CA ALA A 426 11.55 1.92 -17.71
C ALA A 426 12.31 2.97 -18.55
N ASN A 427 12.15 2.94 -19.88
CA ASN A 427 12.73 3.94 -20.78
C ASN A 427 12.11 5.35 -20.62
N MET A 428 10.95 5.46 -19.99
CA MET A 428 10.26 6.74 -19.77
C MET A 428 10.63 7.44 -18.47
N LEU A 429 11.29 6.74 -17.52
CA LEU A 429 11.61 7.28 -16.19
C LEU A 429 12.29 8.66 -16.27
N LYS A 430 13.38 8.77 -17.04
CA LYS A 430 14.14 10.02 -17.18
C LYS A 430 13.39 11.09 -18.00
N PRO A 431 12.88 10.82 -19.22
CA PRO A 431 12.10 11.82 -19.97
C PRO A 431 10.93 12.40 -19.17
N MET A 432 10.18 11.55 -18.46
CA MET A 432 9.05 11.99 -17.66
C MET A 432 9.47 12.75 -16.40
N SER A 433 10.61 12.41 -15.79
CA SER A 433 11.17 13.22 -14.70
C SER A 433 11.54 14.63 -15.15
N LEU A 434 12.13 14.78 -16.34
CA LEU A 434 12.43 16.09 -16.92
C LEU A 434 11.16 16.86 -17.28
N LYS A 435 10.14 16.17 -17.80
CA LYS A 435 8.84 16.79 -18.08
C LYS A 435 8.16 17.26 -16.79
N ALA A 436 8.15 16.45 -15.75
CA ALA A 436 7.64 16.82 -14.44
C ALA A 436 8.37 18.05 -13.87
N ARG A 437 9.70 18.12 -14.02
CA ARG A 437 10.51 19.29 -13.62
C ARG A 437 10.18 20.56 -14.39
N GLU A 438 9.88 20.45 -15.69
CA GLU A 438 9.42 21.58 -16.52
C GLU A 438 8.07 22.13 -16.04
N LEU A 439 7.12 21.23 -15.74
CA LEU A 439 5.78 21.57 -15.31
C LEU A 439 5.72 22.08 -13.86
N ASP A 440 6.61 21.58 -13.00
CA ASP A 440 6.73 22.00 -11.62
C ASP A 440 8.20 22.02 -11.16
N PRO A 441 8.82 23.22 -11.13
CA PRO A 441 10.20 23.35 -10.70
C PRO A 441 10.39 23.24 -9.19
N THR A 442 9.33 23.18 -8.39
CA THR A 442 9.39 23.48 -6.94
C THR A 442 9.26 22.26 -6.02
N ARG A 443 8.99 21.07 -6.58
CA ARG A 443 8.79 19.81 -5.85
C ARG A 443 9.94 18.83 -6.05
N LEU A 444 10.12 17.89 -5.12
CA LEU A 444 10.95 16.71 -5.37
C LEU A 444 10.29 15.82 -6.44
N ILE A 445 11.10 15.06 -7.18
CA ILE A 445 10.61 14.06 -8.12
C ILE A 445 11.29 12.74 -7.79
N LEU A 446 10.48 11.71 -7.51
CA LEU A 446 10.87 10.31 -7.44
C LEU A 446 10.46 9.65 -8.76
N ASP A 447 11.43 9.11 -9.48
CA ASP A 447 11.15 8.48 -10.77
C ASP A 447 10.42 7.14 -10.61
N GLU A 448 10.84 6.28 -9.68
CA GLU A 448 10.23 4.98 -9.42
C GLU A 448 10.26 4.60 -7.94
N SER A 449 9.11 4.21 -7.38
CA SER A 449 9.01 3.66 -6.03
C SER A 449 9.26 2.13 -6.02
N GLY A 450 10.12 1.69 -5.11
CA GLY A 450 10.46 0.29 -4.82
C GLY A 450 11.78 -0.21 -5.43
N GLY A 451 12.39 0.56 -6.34
CA GLY A 451 13.67 0.24 -6.95
C GLY A 451 13.63 -1.01 -7.85
N TRP A 452 12.49 -1.34 -8.44
CA TRP A 452 12.25 -2.61 -9.15
C TRP A 452 12.97 -2.71 -10.48
N ALA A 453 13.13 -1.58 -11.17
CA ALA A 453 13.88 -1.47 -12.41
C ALA A 453 15.40 -1.40 -12.12
N GLU A 454 16.02 -0.24 -12.28
CA GLU A 454 17.46 -0.01 -12.09
C GLU A 454 17.81 0.71 -10.77
N GLY A 455 16.91 0.58 -9.78
CA GLY A 455 16.92 1.35 -8.53
C GLY A 455 16.36 2.77 -8.70
N ALA A 456 15.91 3.36 -7.60
CA ALA A 456 15.24 4.65 -7.60
C ALA A 456 16.22 5.84 -7.70
N ASN A 457 15.76 6.93 -8.33
CA ASN A 457 16.46 8.21 -8.37
C ASN A 457 15.54 9.35 -7.90
N LEU A 458 16.15 10.33 -7.23
CA LEU A 458 15.48 11.53 -6.75
C LEU A 458 16.06 12.77 -7.43
N TYR A 459 15.20 13.74 -7.75
CA TYR A 459 15.57 15.04 -8.28
C TYR A 459 15.20 16.14 -7.28
N LEU A 460 16.17 16.95 -6.87
CA LEU A 460 15.96 18.10 -5.98
C LEU A 460 15.12 19.19 -6.67
N PRO A 461 14.37 20.03 -5.92
CA PRO A 461 13.68 21.18 -6.49
C PRO A 461 14.64 22.03 -7.32
N TYR A 462 14.16 22.53 -8.46
CA TYR A 462 14.88 23.34 -9.44
C TYR A 462 16.07 22.65 -10.13
N SER A 463 16.30 21.36 -9.87
CA SER A 463 17.38 20.57 -10.48
C SER A 463 16.84 19.56 -11.49
N THR A 464 17.57 19.40 -12.59
CA THR A 464 17.41 18.32 -13.59
C THR A 464 18.39 17.17 -13.35
N GLN A 465 19.28 17.29 -12.36
CA GLN A 465 20.24 16.26 -12.00
C GLN A 465 19.63 15.31 -10.97
N ALA A 466 19.55 14.03 -11.32
CA ALA A 466 19.16 12.96 -10.42
C ALA A 466 20.34 12.53 -9.54
N PHE A 467 20.03 12.00 -8.35
CA PHE A 467 20.94 11.22 -7.55
C PHE A 467 20.28 9.92 -7.09
N LYS A 468 21.09 8.89 -6.82
CA LYS A 468 20.58 7.59 -6.37
C LYS A 468 19.95 7.70 -4.99
N PHE A 469 18.83 7.00 -4.82
CA PHE A 469 18.05 7.00 -3.58
C PHE A 469 17.62 5.56 -3.27
N ASN A 470 17.77 5.13 -2.02
CA ASN A 470 17.30 3.81 -1.63
C ASN A 470 15.81 3.89 -1.26
N ASP A 471 14.95 3.55 -2.22
CA ASP A 471 13.52 3.40 -2.02
C ASP A 471 13.17 1.91 -1.85
N ILE A 472 12.64 1.52 -0.68
CA ILE A 472 12.63 0.12 -0.23
C ILE A 472 11.21 -0.37 0.06
N HIS A 473 10.79 -1.42 -0.64
CA HIS A 473 9.61 -2.22 -0.32
C HIS A 473 10.00 -3.49 0.44
N ASN A 474 9.40 -3.74 1.60
CA ASN A 474 9.66 -4.96 2.37
C ASN A 474 8.47 -5.40 3.23
N TYR A 475 8.11 -6.68 3.11
CA TYR A 475 6.97 -7.28 3.82
C TYR A 475 7.40 -8.52 4.62
N PRO A 476 8.00 -8.34 5.80
CA PRO A 476 8.66 -9.42 6.55
C PRO A 476 7.68 -10.39 7.23
N GLY A 477 6.37 -10.14 7.20
CA GLY A 477 5.35 -10.97 7.86
C GLY A 477 5.18 -10.70 9.36
N PRO A 478 4.45 -11.56 10.10
CA PRO A 478 3.91 -11.24 11.42
C PRO A 478 4.93 -11.28 12.56
N ASN A 479 5.94 -12.15 12.44
CA ASN A 479 6.94 -12.36 13.49
C ASN A 479 8.21 -11.56 13.17
N ILE A 480 8.37 -10.38 13.77
CA ILE A 480 9.59 -9.54 13.70
C ILE A 480 10.57 -9.99 14.80
N ASN A 481 11.23 -11.12 14.56
CA ASN A 481 12.27 -11.63 15.44
C ASN A 481 13.58 -10.85 15.29
N ASN A 482 14.59 -11.17 16.11
CA ASN A 482 15.87 -10.45 16.10
C ASN A 482 16.55 -10.40 14.73
N ASN A 483 16.57 -11.51 13.99
CA ASN A 483 17.18 -11.53 12.66
C ASN A 483 16.48 -10.57 11.68
N LYS A 484 15.15 -10.45 11.72
CA LYS A 484 14.43 -9.48 10.87
C LYS A 484 14.62 -8.05 11.35
N PHE A 485 14.62 -7.83 12.67
CA PHE A 485 14.91 -6.53 13.26
C PHE A 485 16.31 -6.05 12.84
N ASP A 486 17.32 -6.92 12.96
CA ASP A 486 18.69 -6.65 12.54
C ASP A 486 18.79 -6.34 11.05
N GLY A 487 17.97 -6.99 10.21
CA GLY A 487 17.92 -6.69 8.77
C GLY A 487 17.54 -5.24 8.49
N PHE A 488 16.64 -4.63 9.26
CA PHE A 488 16.35 -3.20 9.12
C PHE A 488 17.51 -2.31 9.58
N LEU A 489 18.29 -2.76 10.56
CA LEU A 489 19.49 -2.05 11.01
C LEU A 489 20.64 -2.11 9.99
N THR A 490 20.63 -3.07 9.07
CA THR A 490 21.67 -3.15 8.01
C THR A 490 21.42 -2.24 6.82
N ILE A 491 20.25 -1.57 6.73
CA ILE A 491 19.93 -0.65 5.64
C ILE A 491 20.90 0.53 5.66
N GLY A 492 21.48 0.83 4.49
CA GLY A 492 22.46 1.92 4.33
C GLY A 492 23.89 1.59 4.76
N ASN A 493 24.12 0.47 5.46
CA ASN A 493 25.44 0.07 5.95
C ASN A 493 26.23 -0.72 4.90
N THR A 494 27.55 -0.58 4.94
CA THR A 494 28.51 -1.48 4.30
C THR A 494 28.54 -2.86 4.96
N LYS A 495 29.15 -3.85 4.30
CA LYS A 495 29.28 -5.20 4.89
C LYS A 495 30.19 -5.19 6.11
N GLU A 496 31.22 -4.35 6.09
CA GLU A 496 32.20 -4.17 7.15
C GLU A 496 31.57 -3.54 8.39
N GLU A 497 30.77 -2.49 8.24
CA GLU A 497 30.00 -1.88 9.34
C GLU A 497 29.04 -2.88 9.97
N ASN A 498 28.28 -3.61 9.15
CA ASN A 498 27.38 -4.66 9.64
C ASN A 498 28.14 -5.72 10.45
N LYS A 499 29.31 -6.14 9.99
CA LYS A 499 30.16 -7.09 10.72
C LYS A 499 30.65 -6.51 12.06
N LEU A 500 31.06 -5.24 12.10
CA LEU A 500 31.48 -4.55 13.33
C LEU A 500 30.33 -4.40 14.34
N MET A 501 29.11 -4.17 13.86
CA MET A 501 27.90 -4.09 14.68
C MET A 501 27.37 -5.47 15.09
N GLY A 502 27.97 -6.57 14.61
CA GLY A 502 27.49 -7.93 14.85
C GLY A 502 26.20 -8.30 14.12
N LEU A 503 25.83 -7.53 13.09
CA LEU A 503 24.63 -7.73 12.29
C LEU A 503 24.91 -8.74 11.16
N ASN A 504 24.38 -9.96 11.31
CA ASN A 504 24.50 -11.03 10.30
C ASN A 504 23.22 -11.19 9.44
N ALA A 505 22.26 -10.30 9.62
CA ALA A 505 21.00 -10.32 8.91
C ALA A 505 21.16 -9.82 7.47
N ARG A 506 20.20 -10.20 6.62
CA ARG A 506 20.13 -9.73 5.25
C ARG A 506 19.48 -8.35 5.21
N THR A 507 20.10 -7.41 4.48
CA THR A 507 19.49 -6.12 4.16
C THR A 507 18.24 -6.30 3.29
N PRO A 508 17.07 -5.79 3.71
CA PRO A 508 15.85 -5.83 2.91
C PRO A 508 15.93 -4.88 1.72
N GLY A 509 15.14 -5.16 0.68
CA GLY A 509 14.98 -4.29 -0.49
C GLY A 509 15.77 -4.72 -1.73
N ARG A 510 15.50 -4.05 -2.84
CA ARG A 510 16.13 -4.26 -4.14
C ARG A 510 17.09 -3.11 -4.42
N ASN A 511 18.22 -3.43 -5.04
CA ASN A 511 19.22 -2.43 -5.45
C ASN A 511 19.65 -1.44 -4.34
N VAL A 512 19.58 -1.88 -3.07
CA VAL A 512 19.96 -1.07 -1.91
C VAL A 512 21.47 -0.96 -1.86
N VAL A 513 21.97 0.28 -1.85
CA VAL A 513 23.40 0.58 -1.81
C VAL A 513 23.78 1.30 -0.51
N PRO A 514 24.99 1.08 0.03
CA PRO A 514 25.42 1.72 1.27
C PRO A 514 25.68 3.23 1.09
N ASN A 515 25.75 3.97 2.20
CA ASN A 515 26.18 5.37 2.29
C ASN A 515 25.32 6.40 1.51
N ILE A 516 24.08 6.06 1.18
CA ILE A 516 23.11 6.99 0.59
C ILE A 516 21.82 7.03 1.42
N PRO A 517 20.98 8.07 1.28
CA PRO A 517 19.71 8.16 2.00
C PRO A 517 18.80 6.97 1.70
N SER A 518 18.17 6.43 2.74
CA SER A 518 17.21 5.34 2.64
C SER A 518 15.82 5.71 3.15
N TYR A 519 14.80 5.30 2.41
CA TYR A 519 13.40 5.46 2.75
C TYR A 519 12.67 4.14 2.51
N VAL A 520 12.00 3.63 3.54
CA VAL A 520 11.20 2.41 3.41
C VAL A 520 9.79 2.80 2.98
N SER A 521 9.64 3.04 1.68
CA SER A 521 8.44 3.54 1.02
C SER A 521 7.25 2.58 1.03
N GLU A 522 7.47 1.31 1.37
CA GLU A 522 6.41 0.36 1.71
C GLU A 522 6.86 -0.65 2.77
N ILE A 523 6.14 -0.67 3.89
CA ILE A 523 6.29 -1.70 4.93
C ILE A 523 4.96 -2.04 5.58
N GLY A 524 4.76 -3.31 5.92
CA GLY A 524 3.55 -3.71 6.63
C GLY A 524 3.35 -5.21 6.75
N TYR A 525 2.29 -5.54 7.47
CA TYR A 525 1.62 -6.83 7.52
C TYR A 525 0.12 -6.54 7.65
N GLY A 526 -0.75 -7.45 7.25
CA GLY A 526 -2.20 -7.24 7.26
C GLY A 526 -2.96 -8.23 8.13
N SER A 527 -4.19 -7.87 8.45
CA SER A 527 -5.20 -8.66 9.18
C SER A 527 -6.58 -8.31 8.63
N LEU A 528 -7.56 -9.22 8.59
CA LEU A 528 -8.90 -8.83 8.13
C LEU A 528 -9.51 -7.73 9.03
N PRO A 529 -10.36 -6.84 8.48
CA PRO A 529 -11.24 -6.01 9.29
C PRO A 529 -12.23 -6.89 10.06
N ASP A 530 -12.97 -6.32 11.00
CA ASP A 530 -14.07 -7.08 11.63
C ASP A 530 -15.20 -7.24 10.62
N LEU A 531 -15.20 -8.39 9.91
CA LEU A 531 -16.14 -8.64 8.83
C LEU A 531 -17.56 -8.86 9.33
N GLU A 532 -17.77 -9.19 10.61
CA GLU A 532 -19.12 -9.26 11.19
C GLU A 532 -19.74 -7.86 11.31
N GLU A 533 -18.97 -6.86 11.74
CA GLU A 533 -19.42 -5.46 11.81
C GLU A 533 -19.55 -4.85 10.41
N ASN A 534 -18.60 -5.13 9.52
CA ASN A 534 -18.61 -4.59 8.15
C ASN A 534 -19.77 -5.14 7.31
N GLU A 535 -20.14 -6.41 7.48
CA GLU A 535 -21.29 -7.01 6.79
C GLU A 535 -22.59 -6.24 7.08
N LEU A 536 -22.82 -5.83 8.33
CA LEU A 536 -24.00 -5.05 8.69
C LEU A 536 -24.03 -3.69 7.98
N GLU A 537 -22.91 -2.99 7.93
CA GLU A 537 -22.80 -1.71 7.22
C GLU A 537 -23.00 -1.88 5.71
N PHE A 538 -22.45 -2.95 5.11
CA PHE A 538 -22.68 -3.27 3.71
C PHE A 538 -24.13 -3.61 3.40
N ILE A 539 -24.81 -4.42 4.22
CA ILE A 539 -26.24 -4.71 4.06
C ILE A 539 -27.07 -3.43 4.14
N ASN A 540 -26.71 -2.50 5.02
CA ASN A 540 -27.48 -1.27 5.24
C ASN A 540 -27.23 -0.19 4.17
N LYS A 541 -25.99 -0.03 3.70
CA LYS A 541 -25.57 1.14 2.89
C LYS A 541 -24.85 0.77 1.59
N GLY A 542 -24.39 -0.47 1.47
CA GLY A 542 -23.61 -0.94 0.33
C GLY A 542 -24.45 -1.21 -0.91
N ASN A 543 -23.78 -1.54 -2.01
CA ASN A 543 -24.42 -1.89 -3.27
C ASN A 543 -24.19 -3.39 -3.58
N PRO A 544 -25.27 -4.20 -3.69
CA PRO A 544 -25.17 -5.66 -3.75
C PRO A 544 -24.50 -6.22 -5.01
N ILE A 545 -24.34 -5.43 -6.07
CA ILE A 545 -23.64 -5.85 -7.29
C ILE A 545 -22.16 -5.47 -7.31
N THR A 546 -21.72 -4.64 -6.37
CA THR A 546 -20.33 -4.15 -6.31
C THR A 546 -19.42 -5.13 -5.59
N TYR A 547 -18.15 -5.14 -5.97
CA TYR A 547 -17.19 -6.10 -5.41
C TYR A 547 -16.91 -5.93 -3.93
N PRO A 548 -16.65 -4.72 -3.39
CA PRO A 548 -16.51 -4.52 -1.95
C PRO A 548 -17.61 -5.19 -1.15
N TYR A 549 -18.86 -5.02 -1.56
CA TYR A 549 -19.98 -5.73 -0.95
C TYR A 549 -19.85 -7.26 -1.04
N LEU A 550 -19.67 -7.78 -2.26
CA LEU A 550 -19.68 -9.22 -2.52
C LEU A 550 -18.55 -9.96 -1.79
N TYR A 551 -17.32 -9.46 -1.85
CA TYR A 551 -16.20 -10.17 -1.24
C TYR A 551 -16.24 -10.06 0.29
N HIS A 552 -16.66 -8.94 0.90
CA HIS A 552 -16.75 -8.86 2.37
C HIS A 552 -17.73 -9.89 2.94
N LEU A 553 -18.92 -10.03 2.32
CA LEU A 553 -19.92 -11.02 2.73
C LEU A 553 -19.43 -12.45 2.51
N ARG A 554 -18.83 -12.72 1.34
CA ARG A 554 -18.25 -14.04 1.03
C ARG A 554 -17.17 -14.42 2.05
N PHE A 555 -16.23 -13.52 2.32
CA PHE A 555 -15.14 -13.76 3.28
C PHE A 555 -15.67 -14.02 4.69
N ASN A 556 -16.65 -13.25 5.16
CA ASN A 556 -17.21 -13.48 6.49
C ASN A 556 -17.84 -14.88 6.59
N LYS A 557 -18.64 -15.25 5.59
CA LYS A 557 -19.27 -16.57 5.50
C LYS A 557 -18.23 -17.69 5.49
N GLU A 558 -17.27 -17.65 4.56
CA GLU A 558 -16.29 -18.73 4.40
C GLU A 558 -15.37 -18.85 5.63
N ILE A 559 -14.99 -17.73 6.27
CA ILE A 559 -14.22 -17.78 7.53
C ILE A 559 -15.02 -18.45 8.65
N LYS A 560 -16.31 -18.11 8.80
CA LYS A 560 -17.20 -18.78 9.78
C LYS A 560 -17.29 -20.28 9.51
N GLU A 561 -17.41 -20.68 8.25
CA GLU A 561 -17.40 -22.10 7.85
C GLU A 561 -16.07 -22.79 8.22
N LYS A 562 -14.92 -22.18 7.91
CA LYS A 562 -13.61 -22.75 8.24
C LYS A 562 -13.30 -22.78 9.74
N LEU A 563 -13.79 -21.80 10.52
CA LEU A 563 -13.70 -21.83 11.98
C LEU A 563 -14.46 -23.02 12.57
N ASN A 564 -15.62 -23.36 12.01
CA ASN A 564 -16.39 -24.54 12.40
C ASN A 564 -15.69 -25.83 11.95
N GLU A 565 -15.28 -25.92 10.69
CA GLU A 565 -14.60 -27.09 10.11
C GLU A 565 -13.34 -27.49 10.89
N THR A 566 -12.51 -26.51 11.26
CA THR A 566 -11.26 -26.72 12.00
C THR A 566 -11.46 -26.91 13.51
N GLY A 567 -12.67 -26.64 14.02
CA GLY A 567 -12.99 -26.60 15.44
C GLY A 567 -12.43 -25.39 16.21
N LEU A 568 -11.74 -24.47 15.53
CA LEU A 568 -11.21 -23.24 16.12
C LEU A 568 -12.29 -22.32 16.66
N ILE A 569 -13.54 -22.46 16.21
CA ILE A 569 -14.70 -21.75 16.77
C ILE A 569 -14.84 -21.95 18.28
N LYS A 570 -14.39 -23.08 18.86
CA LYS A 570 -14.43 -23.32 20.31
C LYS A 570 -13.46 -22.43 21.08
N LEU A 571 -12.36 -22.04 20.45
CA LEU A 571 -11.35 -21.15 21.03
C LEU A 571 -11.78 -19.69 20.90
N PHE A 572 -12.15 -19.28 19.69
CA PHE A 572 -12.48 -17.89 19.39
C PHE A 572 -13.89 -17.51 19.84
N LYS A 573 -14.83 -18.46 19.84
CA LYS A 573 -16.28 -18.28 20.11
C LYS A 573 -17.06 -17.70 18.93
N ASN A 574 -16.47 -16.78 18.15
CA ASN A 574 -17.06 -16.18 16.95
C ASN A 574 -15.98 -15.72 15.95
N ALA A 575 -16.36 -15.17 14.80
CA ALA A 575 -15.41 -14.67 13.82
C ALA A 575 -14.77 -13.34 14.23
N SER A 576 -15.52 -12.41 14.86
CA SER A 576 -14.99 -11.13 15.37
C SER A 576 -13.75 -11.29 16.27
N SER A 577 -13.78 -12.24 17.21
CA SER A 577 -12.63 -12.54 18.08
C SER A 577 -11.42 -13.12 17.33
N PHE A 578 -11.64 -13.88 16.27
CA PHE A 578 -10.58 -14.35 15.36
C PHE A 578 -9.95 -13.15 14.63
N TYR A 579 -10.76 -12.26 14.05
CA TYR A 579 -10.28 -11.04 13.39
C TYR A 579 -9.51 -10.12 14.36
N LYS A 580 -10.02 -9.92 15.58
CA LYS A 580 -9.34 -9.14 16.63
C LYS A 580 -7.98 -9.75 17.01
N LYS A 581 -7.86 -11.07 17.04
CA LYS A 581 -6.56 -11.72 17.25
C LYS A 581 -5.61 -11.51 16.08
N GLN A 582 -6.09 -11.54 14.83
CA GLN A 582 -5.28 -11.17 13.66
C GLN A 582 -4.79 -9.72 13.78
N GLN A 583 -5.66 -8.79 14.18
CA GLN A 583 -5.36 -7.37 14.34
C GLN A 583 -4.34 -7.09 15.45
N GLU A 584 -4.35 -7.87 16.53
CA GLU A 584 -3.30 -7.83 17.57
C GLU A 584 -1.93 -8.19 16.98
N ILE A 585 -1.84 -9.30 16.24
CA ILE A 585 -0.58 -9.73 15.62
C ILE A 585 -0.10 -8.70 14.59
N HIS A 586 -1.02 -8.12 13.82
CA HIS A 586 -0.72 -7.03 12.90
C HIS A 586 -0.15 -5.80 13.61
N GLY A 587 -0.80 -5.33 14.68
CA GLY A 587 -0.28 -4.20 15.45
C GLY A 587 1.09 -4.44 16.06
N ILE A 588 1.33 -5.65 16.60
CA ILE A 588 2.63 -6.04 17.15
C ILE A 588 3.70 -6.03 16.05
N ALA A 589 3.41 -6.60 14.89
CA ALA A 589 4.33 -6.65 13.76
C ALA A 589 4.69 -5.23 13.29
N ASN A 590 3.69 -4.37 13.06
CA ASN A 590 3.92 -2.99 12.64
C ASN A 590 4.74 -2.22 13.68
N LYS A 591 4.35 -2.27 14.96
CA LYS A 591 5.11 -1.60 16.03
C LYS A 591 6.58 -2.03 16.03
N ARG A 592 6.86 -3.34 15.95
CA ARG A 592 8.25 -3.84 15.93
C ARG A 592 9.01 -3.47 14.66
N MET A 593 8.35 -3.39 13.51
CA MET A 593 8.95 -2.86 12.28
C MET A 593 9.32 -1.39 12.42
N LEU A 594 8.44 -0.57 12.99
CA LEU A 594 8.69 0.85 13.21
C LEU A 594 9.81 1.09 14.23
N GLU A 595 9.84 0.33 15.32
CA GLU A 595 10.95 0.35 16.28
C GLU A 595 12.28 0.02 15.61
N ALA A 596 12.32 -0.97 14.71
CA ALA A 596 13.52 -1.38 14.00
C ALA A 596 14.01 -0.31 13.01
N ILE A 597 13.12 0.22 12.19
CA ILE A 597 13.44 1.27 11.21
C ILE A 597 13.91 2.54 11.90
N ARG A 598 13.18 2.99 12.93
CA ARG A 598 13.52 4.22 13.65
C ARG A 598 14.76 4.07 14.54
N SER A 599 15.26 2.84 14.71
CA SER A 599 16.55 2.55 15.35
C SER A 599 17.73 2.55 14.37
N ASN A 600 17.51 2.93 13.10
CA ASN A 600 18.56 3.07 12.09
C ASN A 600 18.65 4.52 11.59
N ASP A 601 19.76 5.21 11.88
CA ASP A 601 19.98 6.61 11.49
C ASP A 601 20.11 6.82 9.97
N ASN A 602 20.39 5.76 9.19
CA ASN A 602 20.45 5.84 7.73
C ASN A 602 19.06 5.83 7.08
N VAL A 603 18.02 5.42 7.82
CA VAL A 603 16.65 5.38 7.30
C VAL A 603 15.92 6.65 7.73
N ILE A 604 15.67 7.54 6.77
CA ILE A 604 15.15 8.90 7.01
C ILE A 604 13.61 9.01 6.95
N GLY A 605 12.94 7.87 6.82
CA GLY A 605 11.49 7.76 6.90
C GLY A 605 10.97 6.40 6.47
N TYR A 606 9.66 6.22 6.63
CA TYR A 606 8.94 5.04 6.17
C TYR A 606 7.50 5.36 5.75
N CYS A 607 6.87 4.44 5.04
CA CYS A 607 5.45 4.45 4.73
C CYS A 607 4.79 3.11 5.12
N VAL A 608 3.84 3.16 6.06
CA VAL A 608 3.08 1.98 6.46
C VAL A 608 2.00 1.67 5.43
N HIS A 609 2.04 0.45 4.89
CA HIS A 609 1.03 -0.09 4.00
C HIS A 609 0.00 -0.90 4.83
N ALA A 610 -1.23 -0.42 5.04
CA ALA A 610 -1.84 0.81 4.48
C ALA A 610 -2.81 1.51 5.45
N LEU A 611 -3.25 2.73 5.13
CA LEU A 611 -4.22 3.47 5.94
C LEU A 611 -5.58 2.78 5.90
N THR A 612 -6.05 2.45 4.71
CA THR A 612 -7.31 1.73 4.46
C THR A 612 -7.02 0.52 3.61
N ALA A 613 -7.83 -0.52 3.74
CA ALA A 613 -7.74 -1.68 2.88
C ALA A 613 -8.14 -1.37 1.43
N GLY A 614 -7.67 -2.20 0.50
CA GLY A 614 -8.05 -2.24 -0.90
C GLY A 614 -8.66 -3.60 -1.29
N ASP A 615 -9.17 -3.72 -2.49
CA ASP A 615 -9.75 -4.96 -3.07
C ASP A 615 -8.82 -6.20 -3.01
N TRP A 616 -7.58 -6.11 -3.49
CA TRP A 616 -6.62 -7.23 -3.49
C TRP A 616 -5.78 -7.33 -2.20
N ILE A 617 -5.92 -6.35 -1.30
CA ILE A 617 -5.19 -6.22 -0.03
C ILE A 617 -6.14 -5.96 1.15
N ILE A 618 -7.26 -6.68 1.20
CA ILE A 618 -8.35 -6.47 2.16
C ILE A 618 -7.89 -6.36 3.63
N GLY A 619 -6.78 -6.99 4.02
CA GLY A 619 -6.28 -6.90 5.39
C GLY A 619 -5.18 -5.87 5.66
N ALA A 620 -4.63 -5.18 4.66
CA ALA A 620 -3.49 -4.26 4.88
C ALA A 620 -3.85 -2.99 5.67
N GLY A 621 -5.11 -2.54 5.63
CA GLY A 621 -5.52 -1.27 6.24
C GLY A 621 -5.33 -1.21 7.77
N LEU A 622 -5.02 -0.03 8.30
CA LEU A 622 -5.18 0.31 9.73
C LEU A 622 -6.63 0.69 10.06
N LEU A 623 -7.38 1.12 9.04
CA LEU A 623 -8.81 1.36 9.06
C LEU A 623 -9.52 0.36 8.15
N ASP A 624 -10.77 0.04 8.45
CA ASP A 624 -11.67 -0.64 7.51
C ASP A 624 -12.15 0.32 6.39
N LEU A 625 -12.95 -0.19 5.43
CA LEU A 625 -13.46 0.64 4.33
C LEU A 625 -14.38 1.78 4.82
N TRP A 626 -15.02 1.63 5.97
CA TRP A 626 -15.86 2.64 6.63
C TRP A 626 -15.05 3.63 7.49
N ARG A 627 -13.72 3.58 7.39
CA ARG A 627 -12.75 4.39 8.13
C ARG A 627 -12.80 4.20 9.64
N ASN A 628 -13.27 3.05 10.11
CA ASN A 628 -13.20 2.68 11.52
C ASN A 628 -11.82 2.05 11.82
N PRO A 629 -11.15 2.44 12.93
CA PRO A 629 -9.85 1.87 13.26
C PRO A 629 -9.92 0.38 13.61
N LYS A 630 -9.00 -0.40 13.05
CA LYS A 630 -8.88 -1.85 13.25
C LYS A 630 -8.15 -2.17 14.56
N GLY A 631 -8.82 -1.90 15.68
CA GLY A 631 -8.39 -2.29 17.02
C GLY A 631 -6.90 -2.08 17.29
N LEU A 632 -6.23 -3.14 17.74
CA LEU A 632 -4.81 -3.09 18.10
C LEU A 632 -3.87 -2.87 16.90
N ALA A 633 -4.30 -3.14 15.66
CA ALA A 633 -3.50 -2.81 14.49
C ALA A 633 -3.29 -1.30 14.39
N TYR A 634 -4.35 -0.52 14.58
CA TYR A 634 -4.28 0.95 14.60
C TYR A 634 -3.53 1.46 15.84
N GLU A 635 -3.90 1.01 17.05
CA GLU A 635 -3.35 1.56 18.29
C GLU A 635 -1.85 1.26 18.48
N LEU A 636 -1.39 0.05 18.15
CA LEU A 636 0.04 -0.28 18.28
C LEU A 636 0.90 0.37 17.19
N THR A 637 0.36 0.53 15.98
CA THR A 637 1.05 1.30 14.92
C THR A 637 1.17 2.77 15.34
N LYS A 638 0.11 3.35 15.90
CA LYS A 638 0.12 4.70 16.47
C LYS A 638 1.13 4.84 17.61
N GLU A 639 1.22 3.84 18.47
CA GLU A 639 2.23 3.81 19.54
C GLU A 639 3.65 3.85 18.95
N GLY A 640 3.93 3.05 17.92
CA GLY A 640 5.20 3.05 17.19
C GLY A 640 5.53 4.36 16.46
N ASN A 641 4.55 5.25 16.26
CA ASN A 641 4.69 6.57 15.66
C ASN A 641 4.89 7.70 16.68
N LEU A 642 4.84 7.42 17.99
CA LEU A 642 4.97 8.46 19.01
C LEU A 642 6.30 9.21 18.87
N PRO A 643 6.33 10.54 19.12
CA PRO A 643 7.55 11.34 18.98
C PRO A 643 8.70 10.87 19.86
N LYS A 644 8.41 10.21 20.98
CA LYS A 644 9.40 9.60 21.86
C LYS A 644 8.97 8.18 22.19
N ILE A 645 9.82 7.22 21.87
CA ILE A 645 9.61 5.80 22.19
C ILE A 645 10.88 5.20 22.77
N ALA A 646 10.71 4.19 23.61
CA ALA A 646 11.80 3.34 24.06
C ALA A 646 11.76 2.01 23.28
N VAL A 647 12.91 1.51 22.88
CA VAL A 647 13.06 0.24 22.17
C VAL A 647 13.78 -0.73 23.08
N LEU A 648 13.14 -1.87 23.34
CA LEU A 648 13.72 -2.97 24.11
C LEU A 648 14.07 -4.13 23.20
N ARG A 649 15.25 -4.73 23.45
CA ARG A 649 15.72 -5.92 22.76
C ARG A 649 16.37 -6.89 23.74
N THR A 650 16.20 -8.17 23.44
CA THR A 650 16.96 -9.28 24.01
C THR A 650 17.68 -10.00 22.88
N ASN A 651 18.80 -10.67 23.14
CA ASN A 651 19.47 -11.47 22.09
C ASN A 651 18.63 -12.64 21.58
N LYS A 652 17.74 -13.17 22.41
CA LYS A 652 16.78 -14.23 22.08
C LYS A 652 15.47 -14.00 22.82
N ARG A 653 14.39 -14.57 22.30
CA ARG A 653 13.10 -14.64 23.02
C ARG A 653 13.09 -15.77 24.03
N ASN A 654 13.71 -16.89 23.68
CA ASN A 654 13.74 -18.11 24.46
C ASN A 654 15.19 -18.50 24.72
N TYR A 655 15.53 -18.76 25.98
CA TYR A 655 16.87 -19.09 26.46
C TYR A 655 16.88 -20.46 27.12
N PHE A 656 18.00 -21.18 26.98
CA PHE A 656 18.26 -22.35 27.82
C PHE A 656 18.65 -21.90 29.24
N LYS A 657 18.25 -22.65 30.27
CA LYS A 657 18.82 -22.46 31.62
C LYS A 657 20.34 -22.60 31.55
N GLY A 658 21.07 -21.65 32.13
CA GLY A 658 22.54 -21.55 32.02
C GLY A 658 23.04 -20.73 30.83
N GLU A 659 22.15 -20.13 30.02
CA GLU A 659 22.50 -19.19 28.96
C GLU A 659 22.46 -17.74 29.46
N ALA A 660 23.44 -16.93 29.06
CA ALA A 660 23.52 -15.53 29.46
C ALA A 660 22.48 -14.66 28.76
N VAL A 661 21.66 -13.96 29.55
CA VAL A 661 20.63 -13.05 29.02
C VAL A 661 21.18 -11.63 28.90
N HIS A 662 21.22 -11.15 27.66
CA HIS A 662 21.63 -9.78 27.33
C HIS A 662 20.40 -8.97 26.90
N ILE A 663 20.28 -7.78 27.48
CA ILE A 663 19.23 -6.80 27.19
C ILE A 663 19.89 -5.55 26.65
N SER A 664 19.35 -4.99 25.58
CA SER A 664 19.69 -3.64 25.16
C SER A 664 18.46 -2.76 25.11
N SER A 665 18.67 -1.49 25.46
CA SER A 665 17.63 -0.48 25.46
C SER A 665 18.14 0.81 24.80
N SER A 666 17.26 1.42 24.01
CA SER A 666 17.49 2.73 23.40
C SER A 666 16.23 3.59 23.49
N ILE A 667 16.40 4.89 23.38
CA ILE A 667 15.31 5.86 23.26
C ILE A 667 15.45 6.58 21.93
N ILE A 668 14.36 6.60 21.17
CA ILE A 668 14.23 7.40 19.96
C ILE A 668 13.44 8.64 20.33
N ASN A 669 14.01 9.83 20.09
CA ASN A 669 13.41 11.11 20.43
C ASN A 669 13.40 12.05 19.22
N GLU A 670 12.22 12.39 18.72
CA GLU A 670 12.02 13.38 17.65
C GLU A 670 11.82 14.81 18.19
N SER A 671 11.74 14.96 19.50
CA SER A 671 11.57 16.27 20.15
C SER A 671 12.92 16.91 20.47
N LYS A 672 12.88 18.11 21.07
CA LYS A 672 14.08 18.76 21.60
C LYS A 672 14.72 17.91 22.70
N ASP A 673 16.01 18.15 22.89
CA ASP A 673 16.81 17.56 23.97
C ASP A 673 16.15 17.84 25.32
N GLN A 674 16.11 16.82 26.17
CA GLN A 674 15.49 16.92 27.49
C GLN A 674 16.01 15.85 28.43
N LYS A 675 16.06 16.20 29.71
CA LYS A 675 16.33 15.23 30.77
C LYS A 675 15.08 14.41 31.05
N ASN A 676 15.23 13.10 31.01
CA ASN A 676 14.19 12.15 31.40
C ASN A 676 14.75 11.20 32.47
N GLU A 677 13.95 10.93 33.50
CA GLU A 677 14.21 9.77 34.34
C GLU A 677 13.79 8.51 33.55
N VAL A 678 14.71 7.57 33.41
CA VAL A 678 14.46 6.29 32.74
C VAL A 678 14.46 5.21 33.80
N ARG A 679 13.31 4.56 33.97
CA ARG A 679 13.15 3.41 34.88
C ARG A 679 13.10 2.14 34.07
N LEU A 680 14.06 1.25 34.30
CA LEU A 680 14.15 -0.06 33.66
C LEU A 680 14.04 -1.15 34.73
N PHE A 681 13.10 -2.07 34.54
CA PHE A 681 12.85 -3.18 35.45
C PHE A 681 12.88 -4.49 34.68
N VAL A 682 13.48 -5.51 35.28
CA VAL A 682 13.32 -6.90 34.86
C VAL A 682 12.66 -7.67 35.99
N ASN A 683 11.52 -8.27 35.70
CA ASN A 683 10.75 -9.04 36.66
C ASN A 683 10.59 -10.48 36.19
N LYS A 684 10.77 -11.44 37.08
CA LYS A 684 10.28 -12.80 36.88
C LYS A 684 8.77 -12.82 37.16
N LEU A 685 8.01 -13.35 36.22
CA LEU A 685 6.56 -13.46 36.33
C LEU A 685 6.19 -14.76 37.06
N LEU A 686 5.56 -14.62 38.23
CA LEU A 686 5.00 -15.71 39.02
C LEU A 686 3.47 -15.59 38.99
N LYS A 687 2.73 -16.68 39.23
CA LYS A 687 1.26 -16.74 39.06
C LYS A 687 0.51 -15.52 39.61
N ASN A 688 0.88 -15.02 40.80
CA ASN A 688 0.19 -13.92 41.49
C ASN A 688 1.11 -12.76 41.90
N LYS A 689 2.39 -12.74 41.47
CA LYS A 689 3.34 -11.68 41.85
C LYS A 689 4.45 -11.53 40.82
N LYS A 690 5.10 -10.37 40.84
CA LYS A 690 6.34 -10.10 40.10
C LYS A 690 7.50 -10.13 41.09
N GLU A 691 8.53 -10.91 40.78
CA GLU A 691 9.78 -10.92 41.54
C GLU A 691 10.79 -10.05 40.80
N LEU A 692 11.30 -9.01 41.47
CA LEU A 692 12.24 -8.07 40.88
C LEU A 692 13.62 -8.72 40.78
N ILE A 693 14.14 -8.80 39.56
CA ILE A 693 15.45 -9.40 39.24
C ILE A 693 16.50 -8.31 39.04
N TYR A 694 16.09 -7.23 38.38
CA TYR A 694 16.95 -6.11 38.07
C TYR A 694 16.12 -4.82 38.08
N ASN A 695 16.69 -3.76 38.62
CA ASN A 695 16.14 -2.42 38.50
C ASN A 695 17.26 -1.41 38.23
N ASN A 696 16.94 -0.42 37.41
CA ASN A 696 17.76 0.75 37.23
C ASN A 696 16.85 1.98 37.07
N GLN A 697 17.22 3.07 37.74
CA GLN A 697 16.49 4.34 37.69
C GLN A 697 17.53 5.45 37.62
N ASN A 698 17.75 5.97 36.42
CA ASN A 698 18.75 7.00 36.18
C ASN A 698 18.15 8.13 35.36
N ILE A 699 18.71 9.33 35.51
CA ILE A 699 18.37 10.48 34.69
C ILE A 699 19.31 10.50 33.49
N TYR A 700 18.74 10.49 32.29
CA TYR A 700 19.47 10.58 31.03
C TYR A 700 19.16 11.91 30.34
N ASP A 701 20.18 12.50 29.71
CA ASP A 701 19.99 13.59 28.77
C ASP A 701 19.60 13.01 27.40
N VAL A 702 18.30 12.92 27.14
CA VAL A 702 17.75 12.31 25.93
C VAL A 702 17.76 13.34 24.81
N LYS A 703 18.74 13.22 23.92
CA LYS A 703 18.94 14.12 22.78
C LYS A 703 17.98 13.79 21.64
N ASN A 704 17.83 14.70 20.68
CA ASN A 704 17.17 14.39 19.42
C ASN A 704 17.91 13.26 18.68
N GLY A 705 17.16 12.28 18.15
CA GLY A 705 17.70 11.08 17.49
C GLY A 705 17.68 9.83 18.38
N ILE A 706 18.60 8.91 18.10
CA ILE A 706 18.72 7.62 18.79
C ILE A 706 19.68 7.77 19.96
N ASN A 707 19.24 7.37 21.16
CA ASN A 707 20.03 7.42 22.39
C ASN A 707 20.19 6.00 22.93
N GLU A 708 21.41 5.46 22.93
CA GLU A 708 21.69 4.22 23.67
C GLU A 708 21.58 4.49 25.19
N ILE A 709 20.82 3.67 25.90
CA ILE A 709 20.57 3.86 27.33
C ILE A 709 21.38 2.86 28.14
N GLU A 710 21.11 1.57 27.93
CA GLU A 710 21.78 0.54 28.71
C GLU A 710 21.89 -0.78 27.96
N LYS A 711 23.02 -1.46 28.15
CA LYS A 711 23.29 -2.84 27.75
C LYS A 711 23.53 -3.64 29.04
N ILE A 712 22.58 -4.49 29.40
CA ILE A 712 22.60 -5.28 30.64
C ILE A 712 22.95 -6.72 30.32
N ASN A 713 23.84 -7.31 31.11
CA ASN A 713 24.03 -8.75 31.18
C ASN A 713 23.45 -9.24 32.51
N LEU A 714 22.34 -9.98 32.46
CA LEU A 714 21.71 -10.55 33.66
C LEU A 714 22.41 -11.84 34.14
N GLY A 715 23.51 -12.25 33.49
CA GLY A 715 24.19 -13.49 33.78
C GLY A 715 23.42 -14.71 33.27
N ASN A 716 23.85 -15.89 33.71
CA ASN A 716 23.36 -17.20 33.29
C ASN A 716 22.69 -18.02 34.41
N ASP A 717 22.63 -17.48 35.63
CA ASP A 717 22.07 -18.15 36.82
C ASP A 717 20.56 -17.96 36.97
N LEU A 718 19.90 -17.38 35.97
CA LEU A 718 18.46 -17.13 35.99
C LEU A 718 17.66 -18.45 35.97
N GLU A 719 16.67 -18.53 36.84
CA GLU A 719 15.81 -19.70 36.96
C GLU A 719 14.83 -19.83 35.79
N ALA A 720 14.35 -21.05 35.54
CA ALA A 720 13.33 -21.28 34.52
C ALA A 720 12.05 -20.49 34.83
N GLY A 721 11.43 -19.92 33.80
CA GLY A 721 10.24 -19.08 33.94
C GLY A 721 10.08 -18.04 32.83
N GLU A 722 8.99 -17.29 32.92
CA GLU A 722 8.72 -16.13 32.07
C GLU A 722 9.22 -14.87 32.78
N TYR A 723 9.85 -13.96 32.03
CA TYR A 723 10.37 -12.70 32.51
C TYR A 723 9.80 -11.56 31.66
N GLU A 724 9.62 -10.40 32.29
CA GLU A 724 9.20 -9.16 31.65
C GLU A 724 10.25 -8.08 31.88
N ILE A 725 10.64 -7.43 30.78
CA ILE A 725 11.47 -6.23 30.79
C ILE A 725 10.52 -5.07 30.55
N LYS A 726 10.45 -4.12 31.48
CA LYS A 726 9.67 -2.89 31.34
C LYS A 726 10.60 -1.69 31.41
N ILE A 727 10.50 -0.79 30.43
CA ILE A 727 11.15 0.51 30.46
C ILE A 727 10.09 1.61 30.51
N SER A 728 10.36 2.67 31.24
CA SER A 728 9.46 3.80 31.41
C SER A 728 10.25 5.12 31.37
N LEU A 729 9.73 6.07 30.62
CA LEU A 729 10.27 7.42 30.48
C LEU A 729 9.42 8.34 31.34
N ILE A 730 10.05 9.00 32.30
CA ILE A 730 9.38 9.84 33.28
C ILE A 730 9.90 11.25 33.15
N LYS A 731 8.96 12.20 33.23
CA LYS A 731 9.22 13.63 33.24
C LYS A 731 8.26 14.29 34.21
N ASP A 732 8.76 15.18 35.06
CA ASP A 732 7.95 15.92 36.03
C ASP A 732 7.00 15.01 36.84
N ASN A 733 7.52 13.86 37.29
CA ASN A 733 6.79 12.80 38.00
C ASN A 733 5.62 12.16 37.22
N ARG A 734 5.57 12.29 35.90
CA ARG A 734 4.58 11.65 35.01
C ARG A 734 5.27 10.66 34.06
N GLU A 735 4.71 9.47 33.90
CA GLU A 735 5.14 8.50 32.88
C GLU A 735 4.69 9.01 31.50
N GLU A 736 5.64 9.48 30.69
CA GLU A 736 5.37 9.95 29.31
C GLU A 736 5.21 8.77 28.35
N TYR A 737 5.97 7.70 28.57
CA TYR A 737 5.96 6.51 27.74
C TYR A 737 6.40 5.30 28.54
N SER A 738 5.82 4.13 28.29
CA SER A 738 6.38 2.87 28.74
C SER A 738 6.13 1.77 27.71
N THR A 739 7.04 0.81 27.68
CA THR A 739 6.88 -0.40 26.88
C THR A 739 7.45 -1.58 27.65
N SER A 740 7.00 -2.77 27.28
CA SER A 740 7.51 -4.00 27.85
C SER A 740 7.64 -5.08 26.81
N ILE A 741 8.68 -5.88 26.93
CA ILE A 741 8.84 -7.13 26.19
C ILE A 741 9.00 -8.28 27.18
N LYS A 742 8.71 -9.49 26.72
CA LYS A 742 8.88 -10.70 27.52
C LYS A 742 9.95 -11.60 26.92
N PHE A 743 10.57 -12.41 27.76
CA PHE A 743 11.44 -13.51 27.35
C PHE A 743 11.27 -14.69 28.30
N ASN A 744 11.73 -15.86 27.89
CA ASN A 744 11.51 -17.11 28.60
C ASN A 744 12.81 -17.86 28.80
N ILE A 745 12.96 -18.47 29.96
CA ILE A 745 14.06 -19.39 30.27
C ILE A 745 13.49 -20.78 30.48
N PHE A 746 14.04 -21.74 29.75
CA PHE A 746 13.57 -23.12 29.76
C PHE A 746 14.61 -24.05 30.37
N PHE A 747 14.15 -24.91 31.25
CA PHE A 747 14.89 -26.07 31.68
C PHE A 747 14.40 -27.27 30.86
N ILE A 748 15.32 -27.94 30.17
CA ILE A 748 15.03 -29.19 29.46
C ILE A 748 15.79 -30.30 30.16
N ASP A 749 15.05 -31.28 30.68
CA ASP A 749 15.64 -32.44 31.35
C ASP A 749 16.48 -33.26 30.37
N ARG A 750 17.77 -33.40 30.67
CA ARG A 750 18.75 -34.16 29.87
C ARG A 750 18.90 -35.61 30.34
N ARG A 751 18.22 -36.02 31.42
CA ARG A 751 18.29 -37.38 31.94
C ARG A 751 17.71 -38.37 30.93
N GLN A 752 18.35 -39.53 30.81
CA GLN A 752 18.04 -40.58 29.84
C GLN A 752 16.54 -40.84 29.73
N LYS A 753 15.99 -40.55 28.57
CA LYS A 753 14.78 -41.22 28.09
C LYS A 753 15.31 -42.32 27.19
N ASN A 754 15.06 -43.60 27.51
CA ASN A 754 15.37 -44.74 26.63
C ASN A 754 14.60 -44.56 25.30
N LEU A 755 15.13 -43.70 24.42
CA LEU A 755 14.57 -43.33 23.14
C LEU A 755 15.54 -43.80 22.08
N ASP A 756 15.02 -44.63 21.18
CA ASP A 756 15.73 -45.13 20.02
C ASP A 756 15.05 -44.60 18.77
N VAL A 757 15.81 -43.92 17.92
CA VAL A 757 15.32 -43.37 16.65
C VAL A 757 16.12 -43.93 15.47
N ALA A 758 15.54 -43.82 14.29
CA ALA A 758 16.25 -44.02 13.03
C ALA A 758 16.27 -42.72 12.23
N VAL A 759 17.30 -42.49 11.40
CA VAL A 759 17.38 -41.35 10.48
C VAL A 759 17.69 -41.81 9.07
N VAL A 760 17.08 -41.17 8.08
CA VAL A 760 17.33 -41.49 6.65
C VAL A 760 18.73 -41.09 6.18
N LYS A 761 19.39 -40.16 6.88
CA LYS A 761 20.73 -39.66 6.55
C LYS A 761 21.39 -39.03 7.75
N ASN A 762 22.72 -39.03 7.75
CA ASN A 762 23.52 -38.30 8.73
C ASN A 762 23.39 -36.78 8.54
N ASP A 763 22.56 -36.14 9.38
CA ASP A 763 22.48 -34.68 9.52
C ASP A 763 23.21 -34.24 10.80
N LYS A 764 24.19 -33.34 10.66
CA LYS A 764 25.05 -32.91 11.77
C LYS A 764 24.26 -32.24 12.90
N LYS A 765 23.22 -31.45 12.61
CA LYS A 765 22.42 -30.77 13.63
C LYS A 765 21.60 -31.78 14.42
N LEU A 766 20.94 -32.72 13.73
CA LEU A 766 20.15 -33.79 14.37
C LEU A 766 21.02 -34.72 15.22
N ILE A 767 22.16 -35.18 14.70
CA ILE A 767 23.06 -36.07 15.43
C ILE A 767 23.57 -35.40 16.71
N ASN A 768 23.96 -34.13 16.64
CA ASN A 768 24.39 -33.39 17.82
C ASN A 768 23.26 -33.23 18.84
N PHE A 769 22.02 -33.03 18.39
CA PHE A 769 20.85 -33.01 19.25
C PHE A 769 20.61 -34.37 19.92
N PHE A 770 20.69 -35.48 19.20
CA PHE A 770 20.54 -36.82 19.80
C PHE A 770 21.60 -37.09 20.85
N LYS A 771 22.87 -36.77 20.56
CA LYS A 771 23.98 -36.87 21.52
C LYS A 771 23.74 -36.01 22.77
N LYS A 772 23.26 -34.77 22.59
CA LYS A 772 22.95 -33.83 23.68
C LYS A 772 21.91 -34.39 24.66
N TYR A 773 20.98 -35.20 24.17
CA TYR A 773 19.87 -35.77 24.95
C TYR A 773 19.96 -37.29 25.18
N ASN A 774 21.12 -37.90 24.92
CA ASN A 774 21.36 -39.35 25.07
C ASN A 774 20.31 -40.20 24.33
N ILE A 775 19.90 -39.78 23.13
CA ILE A 775 19.01 -40.53 22.25
C ILE A 775 19.86 -41.43 21.35
N ASN A 776 19.61 -42.73 21.38
CA ASN A 776 20.30 -43.64 20.47
C ASN A 776 19.73 -43.49 19.06
N TYR A 777 20.60 -43.53 18.06
CA TYR A 777 20.17 -43.43 16.67
C TYR A 777 20.89 -44.45 15.78
N GLU A 778 20.21 -44.87 14.72
CA GLU A 778 20.79 -45.66 13.63
C GLU A 778 20.41 -45.07 12.26
N LEU A 779 21.15 -45.48 11.22
CA LEU A 779 20.73 -45.20 9.84
C LEU A 779 19.56 -46.12 9.46
N PHE A 780 18.55 -45.53 8.83
CA PHE A 780 17.38 -46.25 8.35
C PHE A 780 17.76 -47.26 7.26
N SER A 781 17.19 -48.46 7.35
CA SER A 781 17.25 -49.50 6.33
C SER A 781 15.96 -50.34 6.37
N ASP A 782 15.79 -51.23 5.39
CA ASP A 782 14.63 -52.15 5.36
C ASP A 782 14.59 -53.12 6.56
N LYS A 783 15.67 -53.18 7.36
CA LYS A 783 15.80 -53.99 8.58
C LYS A 783 15.56 -53.19 9.86
N THR A 784 15.34 -51.88 9.78
CA THR A 784 15.07 -51.03 10.95
C THR A 784 13.84 -51.53 11.72
N ASN A 785 13.97 -51.65 13.05
CA ASN A 785 12.88 -52.13 13.90
C ASN A 785 11.69 -51.14 13.90
N ILE A 786 10.48 -51.64 13.68
CA ILE A 786 9.24 -50.83 13.62
C ILE A 786 8.93 -50.05 14.90
N ASN A 787 9.48 -50.45 16.05
CA ASN A 787 9.28 -49.74 17.31
C ASN A 787 10.13 -48.47 17.41
N LYS A 788 11.15 -48.30 16.55
CA LYS A 788 11.93 -47.07 16.48
C LYS A 788 11.16 -46.01 15.70
N THR A 789 11.20 -44.77 16.18
CA THR A 789 10.63 -43.65 15.42
C THR A 789 11.63 -43.20 14.36
N LEU A 790 11.21 -43.19 13.10
CA LEU A 790 12.02 -42.74 11.98
C LEU A 790 11.88 -41.23 11.78
N ILE A 791 13.00 -40.49 11.78
CA ILE A 791 13.04 -39.05 11.53
C ILE A 791 13.54 -38.78 10.11
N VAL A 792 12.78 -38.01 9.35
CA VAL A 792 13.05 -37.62 7.97
C VAL A 792 13.25 -36.11 7.89
N ASN A 793 14.47 -35.68 7.53
CA ASN A 793 14.84 -34.27 7.36
C ASN A 793 15.33 -33.95 5.94
N GLU A 794 14.87 -34.70 4.94
CA GLU A 794 15.17 -34.45 3.53
C GLU A 794 13.87 -34.07 2.80
N SER A 795 13.98 -33.25 1.75
CA SER A 795 12.89 -32.91 0.83
C SER A 795 13.46 -32.66 -0.57
N ASP A 796 12.60 -32.90 -1.56
CA ASP A 796 12.75 -32.53 -2.97
C ASP A 796 12.76 -31.01 -3.24
N THR A 797 12.40 -30.19 -2.25
CA THR A 797 12.27 -28.74 -2.36
C THR A 797 12.76 -28.03 -1.11
N ASP A 798 13.40 -26.87 -1.26
CA ASP A 798 13.76 -25.98 -0.16
C ASP A 798 13.09 -24.61 -0.32
N PHE A 799 12.83 -23.93 0.80
CA PHE A 799 12.23 -22.59 0.83
C PHE A 799 13.15 -21.60 1.53
N TYR A 800 13.24 -20.39 0.99
CA TYR A 800 14.09 -19.33 1.50
C TYR A 800 13.40 -17.97 1.36
N SER A 801 13.92 -16.96 2.06
CA SER A 801 13.42 -15.60 1.93
C SER A 801 14.11 -14.89 0.76
N SER A 802 13.37 -14.14 -0.04
CA SER A 802 13.86 -13.27 -1.12
C SER A 802 14.44 -11.94 -0.59
N LYS A 803 14.92 -11.06 -1.48
CA LYS A 803 15.45 -9.74 -1.11
C LYS A 803 14.39 -8.83 -0.47
N ASP A 804 13.14 -8.99 -0.88
CA ASP A 804 11.98 -8.21 -0.45
C ASP A 804 11.17 -8.89 0.68
N GLY A 805 11.75 -9.90 1.34
CA GLY A 805 11.16 -10.57 2.50
C GLY A 805 10.16 -11.68 2.18
N ASN A 806 9.78 -11.87 0.92
CA ASN A 806 8.87 -12.93 0.47
C ASN A 806 9.48 -14.34 0.59
N ILE A 807 8.65 -15.38 0.67
CA ILE A 807 9.10 -16.78 0.61
C ILE A 807 9.15 -17.25 -0.83
N ILE A 808 10.28 -17.82 -1.22
CA ILE A 808 10.54 -18.39 -2.54
C ILE A 808 11.04 -19.84 -2.44
N GLN A 809 10.67 -20.64 -3.43
CA GLN A 809 10.97 -22.07 -3.52
C GLN A 809 12.18 -22.30 -4.44
N ARG A 810 13.01 -23.31 -4.11
CA ARG A 810 14.03 -23.88 -4.99
C ARG A 810 13.84 -25.39 -5.10
N ASN A 811 13.86 -25.92 -6.31
CA ASN A 811 13.83 -27.36 -6.56
C ASN A 811 15.24 -27.95 -6.42
N ASN A 812 15.34 -29.15 -5.85
CA ASN A 812 16.59 -29.90 -5.75
C ASN A 812 16.65 -30.92 -6.92
N GLU A 813 17.05 -30.45 -8.11
CA GLU A 813 17.03 -31.23 -9.36
C GLU A 813 18.05 -32.40 -9.41
N GLU A 814 19.07 -32.39 -8.53
CA GLU A 814 20.19 -33.35 -8.55
C GLU A 814 19.92 -34.72 -7.87
N LYS A 815 18.68 -35.06 -7.46
CA LYS A 815 18.40 -36.25 -6.58
C LYS A 815 17.24 -37.17 -6.99
N SER A 816 16.75 -37.16 -8.23
CA SER A 816 15.39 -37.69 -8.51
C SER A 816 15.19 -39.20 -8.35
N ILE A 817 16.17 -40.07 -8.64
CA ILE A 817 15.96 -41.53 -8.62
C ILE A 817 16.09 -42.12 -7.21
N ASP A 818 17.19 -41.83 -6.49
CA ASP A 818 17.42 -42.35 -5.13
C ASP A 818 16.39 -41.86 -4.10
N TYR A 819 15.82 -40.68 -4.33
CA TYR A 819 14.82 -40.11 -3.41
C TYR A 819 13.46 -40.79 -3.51
N ASN A 820 13.05 -41.24 -4.71
CA ASN A 820 11.81 -41.98 -4.91
C ASN A 820 11.86 -43.33 -4.17
N ASP A 821 12.94 -44.10 -4.35
CA ASP A 821 13.15 -45.38 -3.67
C ASP A 821 13.17 -45.22 -2.14
N LEU A 822 13.87 -44.19 -1.64
CA LEU A 822 13.86 -43.87 -0.22
C LEU A 822 12.44 -43.63 0.31
N MET A 823 11.63 -42.82 -0.37
CA MET A 823 10.27 -42.53 0.07
C MET A 823 9.36 -43.77 0.01
N GLU A 824 9.55 -44.64 -0.97
CA GLU A 824 8.84 -45.93 -1.02
C GLU A 824 9.17 -46.80 0.19
N LYS A 825 10.45 -46.92 0.56
CA LYS A 825 10.89 -47.65 1.76
C LYS A 825 10.32 -47.05 3.04
N VAL A 826 10.31 -45.73 3.17
CA VAL A 826 9.70 -45.01 4.31
C VAL A 826 8.19 -45.28 4.40
N ASN A 827 7.50 -45.25 3.26
CA ASN A 827 6.07 -45.56 3.19
C ASN A 827 5.80 -47.02 3.61
N ASN A 828 6.58 -47.97 3.11
CA ASN A 828 6.48 -49.38 3.46
C ASN A 828 6.75 -49.65 4.95
N PHE A 829 7.76 -48.99 5.53
CA PHE A 829 8.04 -49.03 6.97
C PHE A 829 6.83 -48.55 7.79
N THR A 830 6.23 -47.44 7.40
CA THR A 830 5.03 -46.91 8.06
C THR A 830 3.85 -47.86 7.92
N PHE A 831 3.61 -48.39 6.72
CA PHE A 831 2.49 -49.30 6.45
C PHE A 831 2.51 -50.53 7.37
N LYS A 832 3.71 -51.06 7.64
CA LYS A 832 3.94 -52.23 8.52
C LYS A 832 3.70 -51.95 10.00
N GLY A 833 3.65 -50.69 10.44
CA GLY A 833 3.43 -50.30 11.84
C GLY A 833 4.41 -49.27 12.38
N GLY A 834 5.44 -48.92 11.61
CA GLY A 834 6.43 -47.93 12.02
C GLY A 834 5.86 -46.52 12.19
N ASN A 835 6.46 -45.73 13.08
CA ASN A 835 6.15 -44.32 13.25
C ASN A 835 7.20 -43.46 12.55
N VAL A 836 6.76 -42.47 11.77
CA VAL A 836 7.65 -41.59 11.00
C VAL A 836 7.37 -40.13 11.32
N VAL A 837 8.41 -39.31 11.43
CA VAL A 837 8.33 -37.85 11.64
C VAL A 837 9.04 -37.16 10.49
N PHE A 838 8.28 -36.45 9.67
CA PHE A 838 8.80 -35.60 8.61
C PHE A 838 8.98 -34.17 9.13
N LEU A 839 10.24 -33.75 9.25
CA LEU A 839 10.64 -32.37 9.62
C LEU A 839 10.79 -31.48 8.39
N LYS A 840 10.99 -32.08 7.21
CA LYS A 840 10.78 -31.47 5.90
C LYS A 840 9.82 -32.36 5.12
N ILE A 841 8.81 -31.75 4.50
CA ILE A 841 7.74 -32.49 3.82
C ILE A 841 8.04 -32.60 2.32
N PRO A 842 8.27 -33.82 1.80
CA PRO A 842 8.30 -34.01 0.37
C PRO A 842 6.90 -33.90 -0.23
N GLY A 843 6.82 -33.47 -1.48
CA GLY A 843 5.53 -33.43 -2.17
C GLY A 843 5.34 -32.19 -3.01
N LYS A 844 4.15 -32.12 -3.61
CA LYS A 844 3.72 -30.98 -4.41
C LYS A 844 3.76 -29.68 -3.63
N THR A 845 4.22 -28.65 -4.31
CA THR A 845 4.17 -27.27 -3.84
C THR A 845 3.37 -26.45 -4.82
N ARG A 846 2.55 -25.54 -4.29
CA ARG A 846 1.86 -24.57 -5.12
C ARG A 846 2.83 -23.47 -5.55
N LYS A 847 3.16 -23.41 -6.85
CA LYS A 847 4.09 -22.43 -7.42
C LYS A 847 3.54 -21.78 -8.68
N ARG A 848 4.06 -20.60 -9.03
CA ARG A 848 3.67 -19.87 -10.25
C ARG A 848 4.31 -20.52 -11.48
N ILE A 849 3.50 -20.86 -12.48
CA ILE A 849 3.95 -21.48 -13.74
C ILE A 849 3.30 -20.76 -14.93
N GLY A 850 3.99 -20.76 -16.07
CA GLY A 850 3.49 -20.28 -17.34
C GLY A 850 3.51 -18.75 -17.49
N PRO A 851 3.10 -18.24 -18.67
CA PRO A 851 3.14 -16.81 -18.99
C PRO A 851 2.24 -15.96 -18.09
N ASN A 852 1.15 -16.55 -17.57
CA ASN A 852 0.20 -15.90 -16.67
C ASN A 852 0.57 -16.07 -15.19
N LEU A 853 1.76 -16.62 -14.90
CA LEU A 853 2.27 -16.83 -13.54
C LEU A 853 1.22 -17.45 -12.59
N THR A 854 0.45 -18.43 -13.08
CA THR A 854 -0.66 -19.05 -12.34
C THR A 854 -0.11 -20.00 -11.29
N PHE A 855 -0.61 -19.92 -10.06
CA PHE A 855 -0.25 -20.85 -9.01
C PHE A 855 -0.89 -22.24 -9.23
N VAL A 856 -0.07 -23.23 -9.57
CA VAL A 856 -0.47 -24.63 -9.72
C VAL A 856 0.31 -25.52 -8.76
N ALA A 857 -0.31 -26.62 -8.32
CA ALA A 857 0.37 -27.64 -7.53
C ALA A 857 1.29 -28.45 -8.44
N ASP A 858 2.59 -28.33 -8.22
CA ASP A 858 3.61 -28.99 -9.04
C ASP A 858 4.61 -29.76 -8.17
N GLY A 859 5.15 -30.85 -8.74
CA GLY A 859 6.01 -31.82 -8.05
C GLY A 859 5.42 -33.22 -7.99
N VAL A 860 6.14 -34.13 -7.31
CA VAL A 860 5.80 -35.55 -7.20
C VAL A 860 5.08 -35.82 -5.89
N ASP A 861 4.05 -36.67 -5.90
CA ASP A 861 3.35 -37.11 -4.69
C ASP A 861 4.10 -38.28 -4.03
N TYR A 862 4.94 -37.97 -3.04
CA TYR A 862 5.73 -38.97 -2.32
C TYR A 862 4.98 -39.66 -1.17
N LEU A 863 4.01 -38.98 -0.58
CA LEU A 863 3.33 -39.44 0.63
C LEU A 863 1.93 -39.98 0.30
N PRO A 864 1.44 -41.02 0.99
CA PRO A 864 0.10 -41.58 0.79
C PRO A 864 -1.03 -40.55 0.96
N SER A 865 -0.82 -39.56 1.84
CA SER A 865 -1.77 -38.47 2.09
C SER A 865 -1.74 -37.33 1.07
N LYS A 866 -0.74 -37.30 0.17
CA LYS A 866 -0.59 -36.34 -0.93
C LYS A 866 -0.80 -34.86 -0.53
N PRO A 867 -0.08 -34.35 0.49
CA PRO A 867 -0.33 -32.99 0.98
C PRO A 867 0.14 -31.89 0.00
N ILE A 868 -0.69 -30.84 -0.04
CA ILE A 868 -0.56 -29.49 -0.61
C ILE A 868 0.41 -28.50 0.06
N LYS A 869 1.69 -28.32 -0.29
CA LYS A 869 2.48 -27.21 0.31
C LYS A 869 2.02 -25.84 -0.23
N ASN A 870 1.50 -24.97 0.65
CA ASN A 870 1.06 -23.61 0.33
C ASN A 870 1.77 -22.57 1.23
N ILE A 871 2.19 -21.44 0.66
CA ILE A 871 2.78 -20.32 1.43
C ILE A 871 1.72 -19.75 2.38
N SER A 872 2.11 -19.55 3.64
CA SER A 872 1.20 -19.14 4.71
C SER A 872 1.80 -18.14 5.71
N GLN A 873 2.93 -17.49 5.38
CA GLN A 873 3.49 -16.42 6.22
C GLN A 873 2.50 -15.24 6.44
N GLY A 874 1.61 -15.02 5.47
CA GLY A 874 0.74 -13.84 5.40
C GLY A 874 1.53 -12.59 5.01
N LEU A 875 1.01 -11.83 4.04
CA LEU A 875 1.42 -10.45 3.77
C LEU A 875 0.27 -9.57 4.23
N TRP A 876 -0.86 -9.63 3.52
CA TRP A 876 -2.03 -8.80 3.77
C TRP A 876 -3.18 -9.54 4.45
N ASP A 877 -3.02 -10.82 4.77
CA ASP A 877 -4.15 -11.75 4.97
C ASP A 877 -4.41 -12.08 6.44
N GLY A 878 -3.51 -11.73 7.36
CA GLY A 878 -3.62 -12.06 8.78
C GLY A 878 -3.56 -13.55 9.08
N ILE A 879 -2.59 -14.29 8.55
CA ILE A 879 -2.57 -15.74 8.75
C ILE A 879 -2.17 -16.08 10.19
N LEU A 880 -3.10 -16.71 10.93
CA LEU A 880 -2.85 -17.27 12.26
C LEU A 880 -2.53 -18.76 12.14
N HIS A 881 -1.56 -19.21 12.93
CA HIS A 881 -1.17 -20.61 13.08
C HIS A 881 -1.44 -20.99 14.52
N ILE A 882 -2.54 -21.70 14.78
CA ILE A 882 -3.02 -21.96 16.14
C ILE A 882 -2.63 -23.38 16.54
N ASN A 883 -1.85 -23.50 17.61
CA ASN A 883 -1.59 -24.81 18.20
C ASN A 883 -2.77 -25.28 19.07
N SER A 884 -2.88 -26.59 19.27
CA SER A 884 -3.91 -27.20 20.12
C SER A 884 -3.30 -27.91 21.32
N LYS A 885 -4.12 -28.19 22.34
CA LYS A 885 -3.71 -29.03 23.47
C LYS A 885 -3.34 -30.43 22.99
N HIS A 886 -2.04 -30.73 22.96
CA HIS A 886 -1.49 -32.01 22.54
C HIS A 886 -0.17 -32.29 23.26
N PRO A 887 0.20 -33.57 23.51
CA PRO A 887 1.50 -33.93 24.10
C PRO A 887 2.73 -33.33 23.41
N PHE A 888 2.63 -32.96 22.12
CA PHE A 888 3.71 -32.29 21.37
C PHE A 888 4.09 -30.93 21.97
N PHE A 889 3.14 -30.27 22.64
CA PHE A 889 3.31 -28.98 23.31
C PHE A 889 3.28 -29.13 24.84
N ASN A 890 3.65 -30.29 25.38
CA ASN A 890 3.76 -30.44 26.83
C ASN A 890 4.74 -29.39 27.39
N GLU A 891 4.36 -28.77 28.51
CA GLU A 891 5.10 -27.66 29.15
C GLU A 891 5.20 -26.36 28.31
N LEU A 892 4.45 -26.26 27.22
CA LEU A 892 4.38 -25.06 26.39
C LEU A 892 2.93 -24.53 26.29
N PRO A 893 2.73 -23.22 26.02
CA PRO A 893 1.39 -22.64 25.89
C PRO A 893 0.57 -23.27 24.75
N VAL A 894 -0.68 -23.64 25.00
CA VAL A 894 -1.56 -24.27 23.98
C VAL A 894 -2.77 -23.42 23.68
N ASN A 895 -3.40 -23.63 22.53
CA ASN A 895 -4.52 -22.82 22.02
C ASN A 895 -4.11 -21.35 21.80
N VAL A 896 -2.89 -21.14 21.32
CA VAL A 896 -2.32 -19.84 21.03
C VAL A 896 -1.77 -19.78 19.60
N ASN A 897 -1.62 -18.58 19.08
CA ASN A 897 -0.94 -18.35 17.81
C ASN A 897 0.57 -18.64 17.93
N MET A 898 1.17 -19.22 16.88
CA MET A 898 2.62 -19.47 16.75
C MET A 898 3.40 -18.15 16.56
N SER A 899 3.39 -17.34 17.60
CA SER A 899 4.04 -16.03 17.74
C SER A 899 4.60 -15.91 19.16
N GLY A 900 5.40 -14.89 19.45
CA GLY A 900 6.04 -14.72 20.76
C GLY A 900 6.96 -15.91 21.07
N ILE A 901 6.59 -16.74 22.04
CA ILE A 901 7.36 -17.94 22.44
C ILE A 901 7.64 -18.90 21.27
N TYR A 902 6.78 -18.90 20.25
CA TYR A 902 6.89 -19.77 19.09
C TYR A 902 7.50 -19.10 17.85
N GLU A 903 7.87 -17.81 17.91
CA GLU A 903 8.16 -16.98 16.74
C GLU A 903 9.24 -17.55 15.80
N ASN A 904 10.25 -18.22 16.35
CA ASN A 904 11.36 -18.78 15.57
C ASN A 904 10.99 -20.09 14.88
N ILE A 905 10.12 -20.89 15.50
CA ILE A 905 9.65 -22.17 14.93
C ILE A 905 8.35 -22.02 14.12
N ALA A 906 7.80 -20.82 14.08
CA ALA A 906 6.57 -20.52 13.37
C ALA A 906 6.67 -20.91 11.88
N PRO A 907 5.64 -21.58 11.35
CA PRO A 907 5.63 -22.00 9.96
C PRO A 907 5.52 -20.78 9.04
N THR A 908 6.00 -20.94 7.81
CA THR A 908 5.73 -20.00 6.71
C THR A 908 5.03 -20.69 5.53
N ILE A 909 4.73 -21.97 5.71
CA ILE A 909 4.14 -22.88 4.74
C ILE A 909 3.20 -23.80 5.52
N SER A 910 2.02 -24.05 4.97
CA SER A 910 1.03 -24.96 5.55
C SER A 910 0.61 -26.02 4.54
N LEU A 911 0.22 -27.17 5.04
CA LEU A 911 -0.23 -28.30 4.23
C LEU A 911 -1.75 -28.23 4.02
N ARG A 912 -2.19 -28.31 2.76
CA ARG A 912 -3.60 -28.38 2.33
C ARG A 912 -3.96 -29.75 1.77
N ASN A 913 -5.25 -29.98 1.58
CA ASN A 913 -5.82 -31.09 0.78
C ASN A 913 -5.45 -32.51 1.26
N PHE A 914 -5.35 -32.72 2.57
CA PHE A 914 -5.15 -34.05 3.15
C PHE A 914 -5.97 -34.24 4.43
N LYS A 915 -6.17 -35.51 4.83
CA LYS A 915 -6.87 -35.86 6.08
C LYS A 915 -5.86 -36.30 7.15
N GLY A 916 -5.96 -35.71 8.33
CA GLY A 916 -5.13 -36.05 9.48
C GLY A 916 -5.66 -35.46 10.77
N LYS A 917 -5.11 -35.87 11.91
CA LYS A 917 -5.32 -35.19 13.19
C LYS A 917 -4.42 -33.97 13.20
N ASN A 918 -4.99 -32.80 12.88
CA ASN A 918 -4.27 -31.55 12.82
C ASN A 918 -4.07 -30.98 14.24
N ILE A 919 -2.83 -30.62 14.56
CA ILE A 919 -2.40 -30.20 15.89
C ILE A 919 -2.05 -28.71 15.89
N VAL A 920 -1.44 -28.23 14.81
CA VAL A 920 -1.29 -26.80 14.52
C VAL A 920 -2.06 -26.52 13.25
N GLN A 921 -3.07 -25.65 13.33
CA GLN A 921 -4.00 -25.38 12.24
C GLN A 921 -3.94 -23.92 11.82
N THR A 922 -4.25 -23.67 10.56
CA THR A 922 -4.37 -22.32 10.03
C THR A 922 -5.64 -22.15 9.21
N ILE A 923 -6.13 -20.91 9.15
CA ILE A 923 -7.15 -20.46 8.21
C ILE A 923 -6.55 -19.26 7.48
N ALA A 924 -6.58 -19.31 6.15
CA ALA A 924 -6.02 -18.31 5.25
C ALA A 924 -6.88 -18.22 3.99
N PHE A 925 -6.45 -17.40 3.03
CA PHE A 925 -7.11 -17.32 1.74
C PHE A 925 -6.10 -17.11 0.62
N ASP A 926 -6.51 -17.46 -0.59
CA ASP A 926 -5.71 -17.20 -1.77
C ASP A 926 -5.77 -15.71 -2.11
N ARG A 927 -4.63 -15.02 -2.20
CA ARG A 927 -4.61 -13.58 -2.56
C ARG A 927 -5.08 -13.28 -3.97
N ILE A 928 -4.99 -14.27 -4.83
CA ILE A 928 -5.27 -14.15 -6.25
C ILE A 928 -6.27 -15.26 -6.59
N PRO A 929 -7.42 -14.94 -7.19
CA PRO A 929 -8.41 -15.93 -7.60
C PRO A 929 -7.78 -16.99 -8.50
N ASP A 930 -7.97 -18.26 -8.15
CA ASP A 930 -7.40 -19.45 -8.79
C ASP A 930 -5.87 -19.43 -8.94
N GLY A 931 -5.19 -18.50 -8.25
CA GLY A 931 -3.77 -18.27 -8.38
C GLY A 931 -3.31 -17.59 -9.66
N ASN A 932 -4.22 -17.16 -10.55
CA ASN A 932 -3.88 -16.57 -11.86
C ASN A 932 -3.61 -15.06 -11.73
N ILE A 933 -2.37 -14.60 -11.97
CA ILE A 933 -1.99 -13.18 -11.78
C ILE A 933 -2.83 -12.22 -12.62
N LEU A 934 -3.39 -12.67 -13.75
CA LEU A 934 -4.28 -11.85 -14.57
C LEU A 934 -5.58 -11.48 -13.84
N LYS A 935 -5.99 -12.31 -12.87
CA LYS A 935 -7.12 -12.07 -11.98
C LYS A 935 -6.75 -11.26 -10.74
N ARG A 936 -5.51 -10.75 -10.61
CA ARG A 936 -5.13 -9.76 -9.59
C ARG A 936 -5.71 -8.40 -10.00
N ASN A 937 -6.99 -8.23 -9.73
CA ASN A 937 -7.79 -7.07 -10.11
C ASN A 937 -8.87 -6.82 -9.02
N TYR A 938 -9.88 -6.01 -9.33
CA TYR A 938 -10.94 -5.64 -8.39
C TYR A 938 -11.84 -6.80 -7.92
N ILE A 939 -11.76 -7.97 -8.58
CA ILE A 939 -12.36 -9.22 -8.09
C ILE A 939 -11.82 -9.60 -6.70
N GLY A 940 -10.64 -9.10 -6.37
CA GLY A 940 -10.04 -9.22 -5.05
C GLY A 940 -9.36 -10.58 -4.87
N SER A 941 -9.56 -11.18 -3.71
CA SER A 941 -8.91 -12.44 -3.32
C SER A 941 -9.73 -13.68 -3.72
N GLY A 942 -9.09 -14.85 -3.76
CA GLY A 942 -9.66 -16.17 -4.00
C GLY A 942 -10.24 -16.86 -2.76
N GLU A 943 -10.31 -18.18 -2.81
CA GLU A 943 -10.93 -19.07 -1.80
C GLU A 943 -10.31 -18.94 -0.41
N VAL A 944 -11.14 -18.93 0.64
CA VAL A 944 -10.70 -19.17 2.03
C VAL A 944 -10.48 -20.66 2.25
N TRP A 945 -9.31 -21.01 2.78
CA TRP A 945 -8.91 -22.39 3.02
C TRP A 945 -8.38 -22.62 4.42
N SER A 946 -8.52 -23.86 4.89
CA SER A 946 -7.91 -24.38 6.11
C SER A 946 -6.66 -25.20 5.76
N GLY A 947 -5.68 -25.19 6.66
CA GLY A 947 -4.44 -25.96 6.49
C GLY A 947 -3.89 -26.43 7.83
N SER A 948 -2.84 -27.24 7.76
CA SER A 948 -2.13 -27.72 8.95
C SER A 948 -0.63 -27.55 8.83
N ASP A 949 -0.01 -27.14 9.93
CA ASP A 949 1.44 -26.99 10.07
C ASP A 949 2.08 -28.13 10.87
N LEU A 950 1.25 -28.92 11.57
CA LEU A 950 1.65 -30.10 12.31
C LEU A 950 0.49 -31.07 12.40
N SER A 951 0.60 -32.26 11.80
CA SER A 951 -0.47 -33.27 11.78
C SER A 951 0.04 -34.68 12.02
N ILE A 952 -0.84 -35.52 12.58
CA ILE A 952 -0.65 -36.98 12.59
C ILE A 952 -1.57 -37.60 11.54
N VAL A 953 -0.98 -38.31 10.59
CA VAL A 953 -1.66 -39.06 9.52
C VAL A 953 -1.49 -40.55 9.80
N LYS A 954 -2.55 -41.35 9.61
CA LYS A 954 -2.46 -42.82 9.69
C LYS A 954 -2.17 -43.40 8.30
N TYR A 955 -1.28 -44.39 8.23
CA TYR A 955 -1.03 -45.15 7.00
C TYR A 955 -0.70 -46.61 7.33
N GLY A 956 -1.51 -47.54 6.83
CA GLY A 956 -1.46 -48.94 7.26
C GLY A 956 -1.65 -49.06 8.78
N LYS A 957 -0.73 -49.78 9.44
CA LYS A 957 -0.71 -49.92 10.90
C LYS A 957 0.05 -48.81 11.63
N GLY A 958 0.81 -47.99 10.90
CA GLY A 958 1.67 -46.95 11.46
C GLY A 958 1.10 -45.54 11.38
N LYS A 959 1.93 -44.56 11.74
CA LYS A 959 1.59 -43.13 11.78
C LYS A 959 2.71 -42.27 11.21
N MET A 960 2.34 -41.20 10.52
CA MET A 960 3.26 -40.17 10.03
C MET A 960 2.95 -38.85 10.73
N VAL A 961 3.96 -38.20 11.31
CA VAL A 961 3.90 -36.80 11.73
C VAL A 961 4.41 -35.95 10.57
N LEU A 962 3.59 -35.01 10.12
CA LEU A 962 3.95 -34.05 9.08
C LEU A 962 4.09 -32.68 9.75
N SER A 963 5.30 -32.11 9.76
CA SER A 963 5.61 -30.80 10.34
C SER A 963 6.14 -29.82 9.28
N THR A 964 5.57 -28.62 9.23
CA THR A 964 6.14 -27.45 8.53
C THR A 964 6.76 -26.43 9.49
N LEU A 965 6.80 -26.76 10.80
CA LEU A 965 7.48 -25.96 11.81
C LEU A 965 8.98 -25.95 11.56
N LYS A 966 9.61 -24.81 11.81
CA LYS A 966 11.07 -24.59 11.60
C LYS A 966 11.89 -25.14 12.76
N LEU A 967 11.76 -26.44 13.03
CA LEU A 967 12.40 -27.07 14.19
C LEU A 967 13.92 -27.18 13.97
N ILE A 968 14.35 -27.81 12.88
CA ILE A 968 15.76 -28.12 12.62
C ILE A 968 16.62 -26.86 12.50
N GLU A 969 16.08 -25.81 11.90
CA GLU A 969 16.75 -24.52 11.72
C GLU A 969 17.14 -23.93 13.08
N ASN A 970 16.35 -24.19 14.13
CA ASN A 970 16.44 -23.58 15.44
C ASN A 970 16.94 -24.52 16.57
N ILE A 971 17.34 -25.75 16.26
CA ILE A 971 18.03 -26.61 17.24
C ILE A 971 19.32 -25.94 17.73
N ASN A 972 19.63 -26.06 19.02
CA ASN A 972 20.70 -25.37 19.75
C ASN A 972 20.56 -23.83 19.83
N TYR A 973 19.61 -23.24 19.14
CA TYR A 973 19.35 -21.80 19.19
C TYR A 973 18.15 -21.49 20.09
N ASP A 974 17.04 -22.21 19.91
CA ASP A 974 15.77 -21.98 20.60
C ASP A 974 15.32 -23.26 21.36
N PRO A 975 15.19 -23.24 22.70
CA PRO A 975 14.75 -24.39 23.47
C PRO A 975 13.35 -24.88 23.11
N VAL A 976 12.46 -24.01 22.62
CA VAL A 976 11.09 -24.40 22.24
C VAL A 976 11.13 -25.38 21.05
N SER A 977 12.07 -25.20 20.12
CA SER A 977 12.30 -26.15 19.03
C SER A 977 12.65 -27.55 19.56
N GLU A 978 13.59 -27.60 20.50
CA GLU A 978 14.08 -28.85 21.09
C GLU A 978 13.00 -29.54 21.94
N MET A 979 12.24 -28.79 22.73
CA MET A 979 11.11 -29.33 23.50
C MET A 979 10.04 -29.95 22.60
N VAL A 980 9.63 -29.25 21.53
CA VAL A 980 8.62 -29.78 20.59
C VAL A 980 9.14 -31.05 19.92
N LEU A 981 10.40 -31.07 19.46
CA LEU A 981 10.98 -32.26 18.82
C LEU A 981 11.09 -33.44 19.81
N LEU A 982 11.56 -33.21 21.04
CA LEU A 982 11.63 -34.22 22.09
C LEU A 982 10.24 -34.79 22.43
N ASN A 983 9.24 -33.91 22.53
CA ASN A 983 7.86 -34.32 22.82
C ASN A 983 7.26 -35.15 21.68
N ILE A 984 7.57 -34.83 20.41
CA ILE A 984 7.16 -35.62 19.24
C ILE A 984 7.81 -37.01 19.28
N ILE A 985 9.11 -37.11 19.54
CA ILE A 985 9.82 -38.40 19.63
C ILE A 985 9.26 -39.24 20.78
N ASN A 986 9.06 -38.62 21.95
CA ASN A 986 8.58 -39.33 23.14
C ASN A 986 7.11 -39.78 23.04
N TYR A 987 6.30 -39.17 22.17
CA TYR A 987 4.91 -39.55 21.98
C TYR A 987 4.72 -40.96 21.37
N PHE A 988 5.73 -41.47 20.66
CA PHE A 988 5.70 -42.79 20.03
C PHE A 988 6.44 -43.87 20.82
N ARG A 989 6.87 -43.55 22.04
CA ARG A 989 7.49 -44.48 22.97
C ARG A 989 6.49 -45.50 23.50
#